data_AF-A0A919EQ81-F1
#
_entry.id   AF-A0A919EQ81-F1
#
_cell.length_a   1.000
_cell.length_b   1.000
_cell.length_c   1.000
_cell.angle_alpha   90.00
_cell.angle_beta   90.00
_cell.angle_gamma   90.00
#
_symmetry.space_group_name_H-M   'P 1'
#
loop_
_entity.id
_entity.type
_entity.pdbx_description
1 polymer ?
#
loop_
_entity_poly.entity_id
_entity_poly.type
_entity_poly.pdbx_seq_one_letter_code
_entity_poly.pdbx_strand_id
1 'polypeptide(L)'
;MQITCEVTDAEITAAAGLGTAHLAATATGSGGPDRTTAALAYLTRDLNDLPLTYNPGQPLLGPTLLISSSHRTVPVPASTALEAATAAAGDLLQRHPAPPEAQHRLRHRTIARVARLLGLDHMPYDPGEVCRITSPSHRLEIAITATLADDLAALIEKARAELSTSPAGAGRLVIYAGPRFLGREVITDTLYLHVEELTEIFTAAGGDLTMLALWVLELTQHPGTDAVAYYDVLDAWTTWYTQATLLPPGPYEEGVAVVEPYGRDVSWDRAAMWAPVDGILAAAGLLPAIDWTECRLTEASAGTGLWADLAQSVDGQLTLACVSSHPPFIVLTTVNPDGRAVLDAAAFAGLADGIRGTLAAHPSLAQHFTLPGRRPVLLHLTETVEPHQAPNQTKTEPPGDVLPLLIATDKDTARIGIVLDPPLLDRFTDDGHHILGLALHHAMGRLHSTDDAEHPPGAAEFSAAWDAAVPVLTWYGTDPYAPPPAPPHSLPNLTPYVRARAIRVAADAVRAAGVPAGTFTGPEALRREGPAEQLLHALEKELAEQLRSHHPDLVHALVRHLNAALATRAHGRREAVTGIARTRDEPWQEEARRREADGAVSTTALQLMLQQALITPPAGDKTADLITIADLVALAELLLRTALVALPASKRLHPVTLTIHPTGVFTLDDTLETADAGPEGHLGFDTAAYRHAQEQHWLTRAGTAEPQRLTPEDLFTARSGSRTPIAFTQLHPPASSTLARADAALTAQWGCGLDALAAVLATASDWPTRPDGTALTSRDELARETAAWSQLPEAQTRAAVEQLVLHPGNAAGGHTHAYTEVERRIRPLTHPLIAHNDDGILIAPWLVHTSQQLYATYLADGRLPRPDTPPEAKDLLDRHRQQYNNQLETDLAQAAVHAGLPYRSRLERGPAAAAGIPGLSGEIDLLVADPGRKRLWVIEAKNPHGAIGIHNVAQNLGRFTSYRTKLLAKAAIIDEHATAAALACGAEAAQGWRVIPLFVTRSIDPAAFTTTPGVAFTTIDHLATLLTGHTEPEHGWNH
;
A
#
# COMPACT_ATOMS: atom_id res chain seq x y z
N MET A 1 30.05 32.73 -3.59
CA MET A 1 30.21 31.28 -3.36
C MET A 1 30.63 30.69 -4.70
N GLN A 2 31.79 30.04 -4.78
CA GLN A 2 32.33 29.52 -6.04
C GLN A 2 31.73 28.12 -6.23
N ILE A 3 30.65 28.03 -7.00
CA ILE A 3 29.96 26.77 -7.28
C ILE A 3 30.87 25.97 -8.21
N THR A 4 31.29 24.80 -7.76
CA THR A 4 32.07 23.82 -8.54
C THR A 4 31.11 22.68 -8.85
N CYS A 5 30.73 22.52 -10.12
CA CYS A 5 29.98 21.36 -10.59
C CYS A 5 30.98 20.24 -10.90
N GLU A 6 30.77 19.06 -10.32
CA GLU A 6 31.54 17.86 -10.61
C GLU A 6 30.80 17.05 -11.67
N VAL A 7 31.48 16.74 -12.79
CA VAL A 7 30.95 15.86 -13.84
C VAL A 7 31.03 14.42 -13.33
N THR A 8 29.94 13.67 -13.40
CA THR A 8 29.90 12.27 -12.97
C THR A 8 30.21 11.31 -14.13
N ASP A 9 30.75 10.12 -13.83
CA ASP A 9 30.98 9.07 -14.83
C ASP A 9 29.68 8.62 -15.53
N ALA A 10 28.53 8.79 -14.86
CA ALA A 10 27.21 8.48 -15.39
C ALA A 10 26.84 9.44 -16.54
N GLU A 11 27.08 10.74 -16.37
CA GLU A 11 26.83 11.76 -17.39
C GLU A 11 27.71 11.54 -18.64
N ILE A 12 28.97 11.13 -18.45
CA ILE A 12 29.90 10.78 -19.55
C ILE A 12 29.38 9.57 -20.33
N THR A 13 28.87 8.56 -19.62
CA THR A 13 28.33 7.33 -20.23
C THR A 13 27.03 7.59 -21.01
N ALA A 14 26.14 8.44 -20.48
CA ALA A 14 24.91 8.84 -21.16
C ALA A 14 25.20 9.59 -22.47
N ALA A 15 26.13 10.55 -22.43
CA ALA A 15 26.57 11.30 -23.60
C ALA A 15 27.18 10.39 -24.68
N ALA A 16 27.90 9.32 -24.29
CA ALA A 16 28.45 8.33 -25.21
C ALA A 16 27.38 7.42 -25.84
N GLY A 17 26.26 7.18 -25.13
CA GLY A 17 25.15 6.33 -25.60
C GLY A 17 24.24 6.97 -26.66
N LEU A 18 24.15 8.31 -26.72
CA LEU A 18 23.24 9.07 -27.60
C LEU A 18 23.71 9.20 -29.07
N GLY A 19 24.46 8.22 -29.60
CA GLY A 19 25.17 8.27 -30.89
C GLY A 19 24.48 9.01 -32.06
N THR A 20 25.24 9.88 -32.75
CA THR A 20 24.76 10.81 -33.80
C THR A 20 24.39 10.19 -35.15
N ALA A 21 24.43 8.86 -35.28
CA ALA A 21 24.25 8.16 -36.55
C ALA A 21 22.85 8.33 -37.19
N HIS A 22 21.83 8.72 -36.41
CA HIS A 22 20.46 8.90 -36.90
C HIS A 22 20.24 10.25 -37.62
N LEU A 23 20.92 11.33 -37.21
CA LEU A 23 20.61 12.70 -37.64
C LEU A 23 20.91 12.98 -39.12
N ALA A 24 21.83 12.22 -39.73
CA ALA A 24 22.19 12.36 -41.14
C ALA A 24 21.13 11.77 -42.10
N ALA A 25 20.42 10.71 -41.69
CA ALA A 25 19.38 10.07 -42.50
C ALA A 25 18.08 10.90 -42.58
N THR A 26 17.82 11.71 -41.55
CA THR A 26 16.62 12.56 -41.42
C THR A 26 16.66 13.77 -42.37
N ALA A 27 17.85 14.25 -42.73
CA ALA A 27 18.01 15.40 -43.64
C ALA A 27 17.63 15.10 -45.09
N THR A 28 17.78 13.85 -45.53
CA THR A 28 17.47 13.42 -46.90
C THR A 28 15.99 13.08 -47.13
N GLY A 29 15.19 12.93 -46.08
CA GLY A 29 13.77 12.54 -46.17
C GLY A 29 12.77 13.63 -45.78
N SER A 30 13.21 14.83 -45.42
CA SER A 30 12.33 15.88 -44.89
C SER A 30 11.64 16.69 -46.00
N GLY A 31 10.42 17.17 -45.73
CA GLY A 31 9.67 18.05 -46.64
C GLY A 31 10.24 19.47 -46.82
N GLY A 32 11.45 19.74 -46.31
CA GLY A 32 12.12 21.04 -46.35
C GLY A 32 13.65 20.91 -46.27
N PRO A 33 14.28 20.28 -47.29
CA PRO A 33 15.68 19.86 -47.25
C PRO A 33 16.66 21.00 -46.99
N ASP A 34 16.40 22.21 -47.52
CA ASP A 34 17.26 23.38 -47.30
C ASP A 34 17.27 23.83 -45.83
N ARG A 35 16.13 23.76 -45.14
CA ARG A 35 16.01 24.13 -43.72
C ARG A 35 16.63 23.08 -42.82
N THR A 36 16.41 21.79 -43.11
CA THR A 36 17.03 20.69 -42.36
C THR A 36 18.54 20.66 -42.58
N THR A 37 19.01 20.95 -43.80
CA THR A 37 20.45 21.09 -44.10
C THR A 37 21.06 22.28 -43.38
N ALA A 38 20.37 23.43 -43.30
CA ALA A 38 20.85 24.60 -42.57
C ALA A 38 20.93 24.37 -41.05
N ALA A 39 19.92 23.70 -40.47
CA ALA A 39 19.91 23.32 -39.06
C ALA A 39 21.03 22.31 -38.74
N LEU A 40 21.19 21.28 -39.59
CA LEU A 40 22.26 20.28 -39.42
C LEU A 40 23.64 20.93 -39.58
N ALA A 41 23.85 21.77 -40.60
CA ALA A 41 25.12 22.47 -40.83
C ALA A 41 25.49 23.42 -39.70
N TYR A 42 24.51 24.01 -39.01
CA TYR A 42 24.74 24.80 -37.80
C TYR A 42 25.10 23.91 -36.60
N LEU A 43 24.33 22.85 -36.36
CA LEU A 43 24.57 21.90 -35.26
C LEU A 43 25.93 21.18 -35.37
N THR A 44 26.48 21.10 -36.58
CA THR A 44 27.81 20.53 -36.87
C THR A 44 28.88 21.59 -37.15
N ARG A 45 28.62 22.88 -36.89
CA ARG A 45 29.56 23.99 -37.17
C ARG A 45 30.73 23.97 -36.17
N ASP A 46 31.90 24.45 -36.61
CA ASP A 46 33.03 24.63 -35.69
C ASP A 46 32.62 25.58 -34.56
N LEU A 47 32.85 25.14 -33.32
CA LEU A 47 32.47 25.88 -32.10
C LEU A 47 33.09 27.29 -32.07
N ASN A 48 34.29 27.46 -32.64
CA ASN A 48 34.98 28.75 -32.68
C ASN A 48 34.27 29.77 -33.58
N ASP A 49 33.38 29.30 -34.45
CA ASP A 49 32.59 30.12 -35.36
C ASP A 49 31.16 30.37 -34.84
N LEU A 50 30.81 29.84 -33.65
CA LEU A 50 29.50 30.04 -33.04
C LEU A 50 29.49 31.29 -32.15
N PRO A 51 28.50 32.19 -32.30
CA PRO A 51 28.36 33.37 -31.45
C PRO A 51 27.76 32.95 -30.09
N LEU A 52 28.59 32.38 -29.22
CA LEU A 52 28.18 31.97 -27.87
C LEU A 52 28.33 33.16 -26.92
N THR A 53 27.25 33.48 -26.21
CA THR A 53 27.24 34.57 -25.21
C THR A 53 27.73 34.00 -23.88
N TYR A 54 29.05 34.03 -23.66
CA TYR A 54 29.64 33.57 -22.39
C TYR A 54 29.26 34.50 -21.24
N ASN A 55 28.50 34.00 -20.26
CA ASN A 55 28.17 34.73 -19.04
C ASN A 55 29.01 34.19 -17.85
N PRO A 56 30.01 34.94 -17.37
CA PRO A 56 30.98 34.44 -16.38
C PRO A 56 30.39 34.14 -14.98
N GLY A 57 29.10 34.41 -14.75
CA GLY A 57 28.37 34.05 -13.53
C GLY A 57 27.65 32.71 -13.57
N GLN A 58 27.60 32.02 -14.72
CA GLN A 58 26.95 30.71 -14.86
C GLN A 58 27.99 29.57 -14.87
N PRO A 59 27.80 28.48 -14.10
CA PRO A 59 28.67 27.32 -14.19
C PRO A 59 28.56 26.67 -15.57
N LEU A 60 29.69 26.59 -16.28
CA LEU A 60 29.81 25.97 -17.62
C LEU A 60 30.09 24.46 -17.58
N LEU A 61 30.10 23.84 -16.40
CA LEU A 61 30.58 22.46 -16.24
C LEU A 61 29.40 21.51 -16.09
N GLY A 62 28.94 21.03 -17.25
CA GLY A 62 28.11 19.82 -17.41
C GLY A 62 28.78 18.85 -18.39
N PRO A 63 28.15 17.69 -18.71
CA PRO A 63 28.73 16.68 -19.58
C PRO A 63 29.25 17.26 -20.88
N THR A 64 30.32 16.68 -21.39
CA THR A 64 31.05 17.22 -22.52
C THR A 64 30.76 16.38 -23.77
N LEU A 65 30.01 16.92 -24.73
CA LEU A 65 29.85 16.33 -26.04
C LEU A 65 31.20 16.25 -26.75
N LEU A 66 31.59 15.05 -27.17
CA LEU A 66 32.76 14.84 -28.02
C LEU A 66 32.35 15.05 -29.48
N ILE A 67 32.41 16.30 -29.93
CA ILE A 67 32.10 16.63 -31.32
C ILE A 67 33.28 16.19 -32.19
N SER A 68 33.05 15.12 -32.97
CA SER A 68 34.05 14.58 -33.88
C SER A 68 33.81 15.09 -35.30
N SER A 69 34.75 15.88 -35.79
CA SER A 69 34.97 16.13 -37.22
C SER A 69 35.98 15.10 -37.74
N SER A 70 35.98 14.83 -39.05
CA SER A 70 36.80 13.80 -39.72
C SER A 70 38.30 13.82 -39.38
N HIS A 71 38.80 14.89 -38.77
CA HIS A 71 40.20 15.03 -38.35
C HIS A 71 40.42 15.53 -36.91
N ARG A 72 39.36 15.75 -36.11
CA ARG A 72 39.50 16.25 -34.73
C ARG A 72 38.24 16.01 -33.90
N THR A 73 38.44 15.53 -32.68
CA THR A 73 37.38 15.47 -31.66
C THR A 73 37.59 16.61 -30.67
N VAL A 74 36.57 17.45 -30.50
CA VAL A 74 36.59 18.59 -29.57
C VAL A 74 35.54 18.35 -28.47
N PRO A 75 35.96 18.38 -27.20
CA PRO A 75 35.03 18.37 -26.07
C PRO A 75 34.27 19.71 -25.98
N VAL A 76 32.93 19.68 -25.99
CA VAL A 76 32.05 20.84 -25.84
C VAL A 76 31.04 20.58 -24.71
N PRO A 77 30.87 21.46 -23.71
CA PRO A 77 29.81 21.29 -22.72
C PRO A 77 28.44 21.17 -23.39
N ALA A 78 27.66 20.16 -23.02
CA ALA A 78 26.37 19.83 -23.61
C ALA A 78 25.36 20.96 -23.41
N SER A 79 25.40 21.64 -22.26
CA SER A 79 24.63 22.86 -22.00
C SER A 79 24.96 23.95 -23.02
N THR A 80 26.24 24.19 -23.31
CA THR A 80 26.67 25.13 -24.34
C THR A 80 26.23 24.70 -25.74
N ALA A 81 26.17 23.41 -26.04
CA ALA A 81 25.66 22.90 -27.32
C ALA A 81 24.12 23.03 -27.44
N LEU A 82 23.38 22.82 -26.34
CA LEU A 82 21.93 23.00 -26.27
C LEU A 82 21.55 24.49 -26.33
N GLU A 83 22.30 25.35 -25.64
CA GLU A 83 22.18 26.81 -25.76
C GLU A 83 22.52 27.28 -27.18
N ALA A 84 23.57 26.73 -27.79
CA ALA A 84 23.89 26.99 -29.18
C ALA A 84 22.77 26.53 -30.12
N ALA A 85 22.21 25.33 -29.92
CA ALA A 85 21.11 24.80 -30.71
C ALA A 85 19.83 25.63 -30.54
N THR A 86 19.55 26.10 -29.33
CA THR A 86 18.44 27.00 -29.01
C THR A 86 18.62 28.36 -29.68
N ALA A 87 19.81 28.94 -29.58
CA ALA A 87 20.17 30.17 -30.26
C ALA A 87 20.12 30.00 -31.79
N ALA A 88 20.53 28.84 -32.31
CA ALA A 88 20.43 28.46 -33.72
C ALA A 88 18.99 28.41 -34.18
N ALA A 89 18.14 27.72 -33.42
CA ALA A 89 16.73 27.58 -33.73
C ALA A 89 16.06 28.95 -33.74
N GLY A 90 16.40 29.81 -32.77
CA GLY A 90 15.95 31.20 -32.72
C GLY A 90 16.39 32.00 -33.95
N ASP A 91 17.67 31.97 -34.31
CA ASP A 91 18.22 32.67 -35.47
C ASP A 91 17.65 32.12 -36.80
N LEU A 92 17.47 30.80 -36.92
CA LEU A 92 16.84 30.16 -38.07
C LEU A 92 15.37 30.54 -38.20
N LEU A 93 14.62 30.60 -37.11
CA LEU A 93 13.23 31.03 -37.10
C LEU A 93 13.09 32.52 -37.43
N GLN A 94 14.05 33.36 -37.03
CA GLN A 94 14.11 34.77 -37.43
C GLN A 94 14.39 34.94 -38.92
N ARG A 95 15.36 34.18 -39.47
CA ARG A 95 15.72 34.24 -40.90
C ARG A 95 14.69 33.58 -41.80
N HIS A 96 13.99 32.57 -41.28
CA HIS A 96 12.98 31.79 -41.99
C HIS A 96 11.74 31.59 -41.11
N PRO A 97 10.84 32.59 -41.05
CA PRO A 97 9.62 32.50 -40.27
C PRO A 97 8.84 31.22 -40.59
N ALA A 98 8.37 30.55 -39.54
CA ALA A 98 7.57 29.35 -39.68
C ALA A 98 6.24 29.68 -40.39
N PRO A 99 5.79 28.86 -41.36
CA PRO A 99 4.48 29.05 -41.96
C PRO A 99 3.39 28.90 -40.87
N PRO A 100 2.23 29.57 -40.99
CA PRO A 100 1.15 29.47 -39.99
C PRO A 100 0.73 28.03 -39.66
N GLU A 101 0.80 27.12 -40.63
CA GLU A 101 0.54 25.70 -40.44
C GLU A 101 1.51 25.02 -39.47
N ALA A 102 2.78 25.45 -39.42
CA ALA A 102 3.78 24.90 -38.50
C ALA A 102 3.48 25.31 -37.06
N GLN A 103 3.00 26.54 -36.84
CA GLN A 103 2.51 27.00 -35.54
C GLN A 103 1.30 26.17 -35.09
N HIS A 104 0.32 25.96 -35.98
CA HIS A 104 -0.85 25.14 -35.67
C HIS A 104 -0.46 23.68 -35.36
N ARG A 105 0.48 23.10 -36.14
CA ARG A 105 1.04 21.76 -35.85
C ARG A 105 1.76 21.70 -34.50
N LEU A 106 2.56 22.71 -34.14
CA LEU A 106 3.21 22.76 -32.83
C LEU A 106 2.18 22.79 -31.71
N ARG A 107 1.17 23.66 -31.81
CA ARG A 107 0.09 23.74 -30.81
C ARG A 107 -0.64 22.42 -30.67
N HIS A 108 -1.08 21.82 -31.78
CA HIS A 108 -1.75 20.52 -31.76
C HIS A 108 -0.86 19.42 -31.15
N ARG A 109 0.43 19.37 -31.49
CA ARG A 109 1.37 18.38 -30.91
C ARG A 109 1.62 18.60 -29.42
N THR A 110 1.75 19.85 -29.00
CA THR A 110 1.95 20.21 -27.59
C THR A 110 0.74 19.79 -26.77
N ILE A 111 -0.45 20.14 -27.25
CA ILE A 111 -1.70 19.80 -26.56
C ILE A 111 -1.84 18.27 -26.55
N ALA A 112 -1.63 17.58 -27.69
CA ALA A 112 -1.59 16.11 -27.79
C ALA A 112 -0.63 15.47 -26.76
N ARG A 113 0.57 16.03 -26.60
CA ARG A 113 1.58 15.54 -25.67
C ARG A 113 1.14 15.74 -24.22
N VAL A 114 0.69 16.95 -23.86
CA VAL A 114 0.21 17.26 -22.51
C VAL A 114 -0.97 16.38 -22.13
N ALA A 115 -1.96 16.23 -23.00
CA ALA A 115 -3.10 15.38 -22.69
C ALA A 115 -2.73 13.91 -22.51
N ARG A 116 -1.76 13.40 -23.28
CA ARG A 116 -1.23 12.06 -23.08
C ARG A 116 -0.57 11.89 -21.71
N LEU A 117 0.24 12.88 -21.28
CA LEU A 117 0.84 12.89 -19.95
C LEU A 117 -0.22 12.97 -18.84
N LEU A 118 -1.32 13.70 -19.09
CA LEU A 118 -2.45 13.81 -18.16
C LEU A 118 -3.45 12.63 -18.25
N GLY A 119 -3.22 11.66 -19.13
CA GLY A 119 -4.13 10.51 -19.33
C GLY A 119 -5.51 10.88 -19.88
N LEU A 120 -5.61 11.89 -20.74
CA LEU A 120 -6.87 12.35 -21.32
C LEU A 120 -7.13 11.69 -22.68
N ASP A 121 -8.30 11.05 -22.82
CA ASP A 121 -8.70 10.31 -24.03
C ASP A 121 -9.26 11.18 -25.16
N HIS A 122 -9.43 12.49 -24.94
CA HIS A 122 -10.06 13.38 -25.91
C HIS A 122 -9.40 14.75 -25.96
N MET A 123 -9.31 15.30 -27.18
CA MET A 123 -8.67 16.57 -27.48
C MET A 123 -9.64 17.52 -28.17
N PRO A 124 -9.55 18.84 -27.89
CA PRO A 124 -10.28 19.82 -28.68
C PRO A 124 -9.82 19.76 -30.14
N TYR A 125 -10.78 19.66 -31.06
CA TYR A 125 -10.55 19.48 -32.51
C TYR A 125 -9.84 20.68 -33.16
N ASP A 126 -9.98 21.88 -32.59
CA ASP A 126 -9.30 23.10 -33.05
C ASP A 126 -8.89 23.95 -31.84
N PRO A 127 -7.68 23.75 -31.28
CA PRO A 127 -7.24 24.48 -30.12
C PRO A 127 -6.91 25.94 -30.48
N GLY A 128 -7.45 26.87 -29.70
CA GLY A 128 -7.09 28.28 -29.76
C GLY A 128 -5.62 28.55 -29.40
N GLU A 129 -5.26 29.83 -29.22
CA GLU A 129 -3.91 30.21 -28.78
C GLU A 129 -3.58 29.76 -27.35
N VAL A 130 -4.63 29.62 -26.54
CA VAL A 130 -4.60 29.04 -25.21
C VAL A 130 -5.65 27.95 -25.17
N CYS A 131 -5.26 26.77 -24.69
CA CYS A 131 -6.14 25.64 -24.48
C CYS A 131 -6.22 25.34 -22.99
N ARG A 132 -7.42 25.43 -22.40
CA ARG A 132 -7.63 25.15 -20.98
C ARG A 132 -8.03 23.69 -20.76
N ILE A 133 -7.39 23.07 -19.78
CA ILE A 133 -7.70 21.74 -19.27
C ILE A 133 -7.92 21.87 -17.76
N THR A 134 -8.96 21.22 -17.24
CA THR A 134 -9.25 21.23 -15.80
C THR A 134 -9.22 19.80 -15.26
N SER A 135 -8.62 19.63 -14.09
CA SER A 135 -8.66 18.39 -13.32
C SER A 135 -9.23 18.68 -11.94
N PRO A 136 -10.57 18.69 -11.78
CA PRO A 136 -11.22 19.04 -10.52
C PRO A 136 -10.81 18.10 -9.37
N SER A 137 -10.61 16.81 -9.65
CA SER A 137 -10.20 15.83 -8.65
C SER A 137 -8.82 16.09 -8.05
N HIS A 138 -7.91 16.72 -8.81
CA HIS A 138 -6.55 17.05 -8.39
C HIS A 138 -6.37 18.56 -8.10
N ARG A 139 -7.44 19.35 -8.16
CA ARG A 139 -7.43 20.82 -8.01
C ARG A 139 -6.48 21.52 -8.99
N LEU A 140 -6.32 21.00 -10.20
CA LEU A 140 -5.44 21.59 -11.21
C LEU A 140 -6.22 22.32 -12.29
N GLU A 141 -5.74 23.51 -12.59
CA GLU A 141 -6.21 24.37 -13.67
C GLU A 141 -5.03 24.65 -14.61
N ILE A 142 -5.13 24.10 -15.81
CA ILE A 142 -4.00 24.00 -16.73
C ILE A 142 -4.32 24.82 -17.99
N ALA A 143 -3.43 25.74 -18.35
CA ALA A 143 -3.50 26.47 -19.62
C ALA A 143 -2.31 26.11 -20.49
N ILE A 144 -2.57 25.65 -21.71
CA ILE A 144 -1.55 25.20 -22.64
C ILE A 144 -1.42 26.23 -23.75
N THR A 145 -0.19 26.68 -24.02
CA THR A 145 0.13 27.52 -25.17
C THR A 145 1.38 27.01 -25.88
N ALA A 146 1.58 27.40 -27.13
CA ALA A 146 2.80 27.05 -27.84
C ALA A 146 3.11 28.11 -28.89
N THR A 147 4.40 28.43 -29.03
CA THR A 147 4.86 29.35 -30.06
C THR A 147 6.26 29.09 -30.61
N LEU A 148 6.40 29.33 -31.91
CA LEU A 148 7.68 29.42 -32.61
C LEU A 148 8.18 30.87 -32.73
N ALA A 149 7.37 31.85 -32.32
CA ALA A 149 7.65 33.28 -32.46
C ALA A 149 8.17 33.92 -31.15
N ASP A 150 8.58 35.18 -31.24
CA ASP A 150 9.12 35.99 -30.13
C ASP A 150 8.01 36.54 -29.18
N ASP A 151 6.83 35.92 -29.17
CA ASP A 151 5.64 36.37 -28.43
C ASP A 151 5.32 35.50 -27.21
N LEU A 152 6.22 34.59 -26.82
CA LEU A 152 6.03 33.64 -25.73
C LEU A 152 5.58 34.32 -24.43
N ALA A 153 6.22 35.43 -24.03
CA ALA A 153 5.86 36.15 -22.81
C ALA A 153 4.41 36.68 -22.84
N ALA A 154 3.95 37.18 -23.99
CA ALA A 154 2.58 37.67 -24.15
C ALA A 154 1.55 36.53 -24.11
N LEU A 155 1.89 35.37 -24.69
CA LEU A 155 1.05 34.18 -24.66
C LEU A 155 0.97 33.54 -23.27
N ILE A 156 2.08 33.51 -22.52
CA ILE A 156 2.10 33.06 -21.13
C ILE A 156 1.24 33.95 -20.26
N GLU A 157 1.36 35.28 -20.36
CA GLU A 157 0.51 36.20 -19.59
C GLU A 157 -0.97 36.09 -19.99
N LYS A 158 -1.27 35.86 -21.27
CA LYS A 158 -2.64 35.55 -21.72
C LYS A 158 -3.15 34.26 -21.08
N ALA A 159 -2.35 33.20 -21.08
CA ALA A 159 -2.70 31.92 -20.45
C ALA A 159 -2.91 32.06 -18.94
N ARG A 160 -2.02 32.77 -18.24
CA ARG A 160 -2.14 33.11 -16.82
C ARG A 160 -3.42 33.90 -16.53
N ALA A 161 -3.74 34.90 -17.36
CA ALA A 161 -4.95 35.70 -17.22
C ALA A 161 -6.23 34.85 -17.37
N GLU A 162 -6.23 33.86 -18.27
CA GLU A 162 -7.35 32.92 -18.38
C GLU A 162 -7.54 32.07 -17.11
N LEU A 163 -6.45 31.70 -16.45
CA LEU A 163 -6.48 30.97 -15.16
C LEU A 163 -6.83 31.85 -13.96
N SER A 164 -6.82 33.18 -14.08
CA SER A 164 -7.13 34.10 -12.96
C SER A 164 -8.54 33.93 -12.38
N THR A 165 -9.47 33.38 -13.18
CA THR A 165 -10.86 33.10 -12.81
C THR A 165 -11.05 31.74 -12.12
N SER A 166 -9.96 30.99 -11.89
CA SER A 166 -9.99 29.67 -11.28
C SER A 166 -10.49 29.70 -9.82
N PRO A 167 -11.10 28.61 -9.33
CA PRO A 167 -11.52 28.50 -7.93
C PRO A 167 -10.37 28.78 -6.95
N ALA A 168 -10.71 29.35 -5.79
CA ALA A 168 -9.73 29.59 -4.74
C ALA A 168 -9.07 28.27 -4.28
N GLY A 169 -7.75 28.27 -4.17
CA GLY A 169 -6.97 27.08 -3.79
C GLY A 169 -6.72 26.07 -4.92
N ALA A 170 -7.16 26.33 -6.16
CA ALA A 170 -6.72 25.54 -7.31
C ALA A 170 -5.25 25.85 -7.66
N GLY A 171 -4.47 24.81 -7.94
CA GLY A 171 -3.12 24.94 -8.47
C GLY A 171 -3.20 25.39 -9.92
N ARG A 172 -2.56 26.52 -10.24
CA ARG A 172 -2.56 27.11 -11.58
C ARG A 172 -1.26 26.76 -12.29
N LEU A 173 -1.38 26.09 -13.43
CA LEU A 173 -0.25 25.63 -14.21
C LEU A 173 -0.38 26.11 -15.66
N VAL A 174 0.60 26.85 -16.14
CA VAL A 174 0.73 27.20 -17.56
C VAL A 174 1.79 26.29 -18.17
N ILE A 175 1.39 25.50 -19.16
CA ILE A 175 2.30 24.67 -19.94
C ILE A 175 2.57 25.39 -21.26
N TYR A 176 3.83 25.61 -21.57
CA TYR A 176 4.23 26.22 -22.83
C TYR A 176 5.15 25.31 -23.63
N ALA A 177 5.18 25.50 -24.94
CA ALA A 177 6.13 24.84 -25.83
C ALA A 177 6.67 25.81 -26.87
N GLY A 178 7.92 25.58 -27.25
CA GLY A 178 8.61 26.40 -28.24
C GLY A 178 10.13 26.21 -28.13
N PRO A 179 10.92 26.94 -28.92
CA PRO A 179 12.37 26.86 -28.86
C PRO A 179 12.95 27.59 -27.64
N ARG A 180 12.14 28.18 -26.77
CA ARG A 180 12.59 29.01 -25.65
C ARG A 180 12.24 28.36 -24.33
N PHE A 181 13.16 28.44 -23.39
CA PHE A 181 12.98 28.04 -22.00
C PHE A 181 12.96 29.29 -21.12
N LEU A 182 12.19 29.24 -20.05
CA LEU A 182 12.20 30.26 -19.02
C LEU A 182 13.40 29.99 -18.09
N GLY A 183 14.09 31.06 -17.70
CA GLY A 183 15.18 30.98 -16.73
C GLY A 183 14.65 31.09 -15.32
N ARG A 184 15.37 31.81 -14.46
CA ARG A 184 14.95 32.12 -13.09
C ARG A 184 13.53 32.69 -13.04
N GLU A 185 12.69 32.11 -12.20
CA GLU A 185 11.31 32.56 -11.98
C GLU A 185 11.04 32.92 -10.53
N VAL A 186 10.02 33.76 -10.34
CA VAL A 186 9.41 34.04 -9.03
C VAL A 186 7.94 33.72 -9.17
N ILE A 187 7.52 32.64 -8.54
CA ILE A 187 6.15 32.17 -8.57
C ILE A 187 5.36 32.93 -7.51
N THR A 188 4.31 33.62 -7.95
CA THR A 188 3.38 34.37 -7.08
C THR A 188 2.03 33.68 -6.92
N ASP A 189 1.58 32.95 -7.93
CA ASP A 189 0.26 32.30 -7.95
C ASP A 189 0.09 31.27 -9.08
N THR A 190 0.95 31.28 -10.10
CA THR A 190 0.88 30.41 -11.28
C THR A 190 2.26 29.88 -11.62
N LEU A 191 2.39 28.55 -11.74
CA LEU A 191 3.60 27.89 -12.18
C LEU A 191 3.68 27.83 -13.71
N TYR A 192 4.87 28.03 -14.28
CA TYR A 192 5.12 27.89 -15.71
C TYR A 192 6.02 26.68 -15.94
N LEU A 193 5.64 25.80 -16.87
CA LEU A 193 6.44 24.64 -17.26
C LEU A 193 6.56 24.55 -18.77
N HIS A 194 7.78 24.33 -19.24
CA HIS A 194 7.96 23.84 -20.60
C HIS A 194 7.43 22.41 -20.70
N VAL A 195 6.88 22.02 -21.86
CA VAL A 195 6.35 20.66 -22.07
C VAL A 195 7.38 19.55 -21.83
N GLU A 196 8.66 19.84 -22.04
CA GLU A 196 9.76 18.90 -21.77
C GLU A 196 10.07 18.80 -20.28
N GLU A 197 10.06 19.92 -19.53
CA GLU A 197 10.21 19.91 -18.07
C GLU A 197 9.06 19.14 -17.41
N LEU A 198 7.84 19.34 -17.92
CA LEU A 198 6.67 18.58 -17.48
C LEU A 198 6.84 17.08 -17.74
N THR A 199 7.38 16.71 -18.90
CA THR A 199 7.65 15.30 -19.23
C THR A 199 8.66 14.70 -18.25
N GLU A 200 9.74 15.41 -17.94
CA GLU A 200 10.72 14.99 -16.93
C GLU A 200 10.07 14.84 -15.55
N ILE A 201 9.24 15.79 -15.12
CA ILE A 201 8.54 15.73 -13.84
C ILE A 201 7.60 14.52 -13.77
N PHE A 202 6.82 14.26 -14.82
CA PHE A 202 5.93 13.09 -14.88
C PHE A 202 6.70 11.77 -14.87
N THR A 203 7.80 11.70 -15.63
CA THR A 203 8.70 10.54 -15.65
C THR A 203 9.24 10.27 -14.24
N ALA A 204 9.67 11.32 -13.52
CA ALA A 204 10.13 11.21 -12.13
C ALA A 204 9.01 10.78 -11.16
N ALA A 205 7.79 11.22 -11.42
CA ALA A 205 6.60 10.87 -10.65
C ALA A 205 6.05 9.48 -10.98
N GLY A 206 6.63 8.76 -11.95
CA GLY A 206 6.11 7.48 -12.42
C GLY A 206 4.74 7.59 -13.10
N GLY A 207 4.40 8.75 -13.66
CA GLY A 207 3.09 9.04 -14.24
C GLY A 207 2.02 9.51 -13.24
N ASP A 208 2.34 9.64 -11.95
CA ASP A 208 1.36 10.03 -10.92
C ASP A 208 0.98 11.52 -11.00
N LEU A 209 -0.20 11.80 -11.54
CA LEU A 209 -0.78 13.16 -11.60
C LEU A 209 -0.96 13.79 -10.20
N THR A 210 -1.16 12.98 -9.16
CA THR A 210 -1.30 13.45 -7.78
C THR A 210 -0.02 14.09 -7.27
N MET A 211 1.13 13.51 -7.63
CA MET A 211 2.44 14.06 -7.30
C MET A 211 2.68 15.41 -7.94
N LEU A 212 2.37 15.55 -9.23
CA LEU A 212 2.41 16.85 -9.92
C LEU A 212 1.49 17.85 -9.22
N ALA A 213 0.25 17.44 -8.89
CA ALA A 213 -0.72 18.31 -8.26
C ALA A 213 -0.25 18.83 -6.91
N LEU A 214 0.27 17.96 -6.04
CA LEU A 214 0.80 18.35 -4.73
C LEU A 214 1.94 19.37 -4.84
N TRP A 215 2.84 19.18 -5.81
CA TRP A 215 3.94 20.10 -6.04
C TRP A 215 3.49 21.44 -6.64
N VAL A 216 2.57 21.44 -7.59
CA VAL A 216 1.97 22.69 -8.11
C VAL A 216 1.28 23.45 -6.97
N LEU A 217 0.55 22.76 -6.08
CA LEU A 217 -0.12 23.40 -4.94
C LEU A 217 0.90 23.99 -3.94
N GLU A 218 2.03 23.31 -3.69
CA GLU A 218 3.14 23.86 -2.89
C GLU A 218 3.64 25.18 -3.46
N LEU A 219 3.90 25.21 -4.78
CA LEU A 219 4.45 26.35 -5.49
C LEU A 219 3.43 27.45 -5.80
N THR A 220 2.12 27.24 -5.59
CA THR A 220 1.10 28.25 -5.93
C THR A 220 0.34 28.78 -4.73
N GLN A 221 0.33 28.03 -3.61
CA GLN A 221 -0.32 28.44 -2.36
C GLN A 221 0.61 29.12 -1.36
N HIS A 222 1.93 28.90 -1.49
CA HIS A 222 2.97 29.50 -0.64
C HIS A 222 2.69 29.45 0.87
N PRO A 223 2.44 28.26 1.45
CA PRO A 223 2.24 28.16 2.89
C PRO A 223 3.42 28.79 3.67
N GLY A 224 3.16 29.91 4.34
CA GLY A 224 4.12 30.60 5.21
C GLY A 224 4.99 31.67 4.55
N THR A 225 4.83 31.98 3.25
CA THR A 225 5.64 33.00 2.55
C THR A 225 4.82 33.70 1.45
N ASP A 226 5.36 34.74 0.79
CA ASP A 226 4.65 35.46 -0.29
C ASP A 226 4.86 34.84 -1.66
N ALA A 227 6.03 34.25 -1.90
CA ALA A 227 6.42 33.72 -3.20
C ALA A 227 7.54 32.68 -3.07
N VAL A 228 7.68 31.84 -4.10
CA VAL A 228 8.82 30.92 -4.24
C VAL A 228 9.64 31.32 -5.46
N ALA A 229 10.95 31.41 -5.31
CA ALA A 229 11.87 31.63 -6.42
C ALA A 229 12.82 30.45 -6.57
N TYR A 230 13.10 30.08 -7.82
CA TYR A 230 14.07 29.06 -8.18
C TYR A 230 14.92 29.51 -9.37
N TYR A 231 16.09 28.90 -9.52
CA TYR A 231 16.94 29.10 -10.69
C TYR A 231 16.54 28.21 -11.86
N ASP A 232 16.22 26.95 -11.54
CA ASP A 232 15.72 25.92 -12.45
C ASP A 232 14.52 25.24 -11.78
N VAL A 233 13.48 24.96 -12.55
CA VAL A 233 12.28 24.30 -12.05
C VAL A 233 12.53 22.83 -11.68
N LEU A 234 13.48 22.17 -12.34
CA LEU A 234 13.87 20.79 -12.03
C LEU A 234 14.65 20.70 -10.72
N ASP A 235 15.36 21.76 -10.31
CA ASP A 235 15.95 21.88 -8.97
C ASP A 235 14.86 21.97 -7.90
N ALA A 236 13.82 22.77 -8.15
CA ALA A 236 12.67 22.88 -7.26
C ALA A 236 11.89 21.57 -7.16
N TRP A 237 11.66 20.89 -8.30
CA TRP A 237 11.06 19.56 -8.31
C TRP A 237 11.91 18.56 -7.52
N THR A 238 13.21 18.48 -7.79
CA THR A 238 14.09 17.49 -7.14
C THR A 238 14.20 17.73 -5.64
N THR A 239 14.35 18.99 -5.24
CA THR A 239 14.39 19.36 -3.82
C THR A 239 13.07 18.99 -3.14
N TRP A 240 11.93 19.33 -3.75
CA TRP A 240 10.62 18.97 -3.23
C TRP A 240 10.40 17.44 -3.17
N TYR A 241 10.76 16.73 -4.24
CA TYR A 241 10.59 15.29 -4.36
C TYR A 241 11.43 14.54 -3.31
N THR A 242 12.65 15.00 -3.04
CA THR A 242 13.53 14.37 -2.06
C THR A 242 13.21 14.75 -0.62
N GLN A 243 12.79 16.00 -0.36
CA GLN A 243 12.52 16.52 0.99
C GLN A 243 11.04 16.47 1.39
N ALA A 244 10.17 16.08 0.46
CA ALA A 244 8.72 16.09 0.55
C ALA A 244 8.04 17.47 0.69
N THR A 245 8.81 18.55 0.84
CA THR A 245 8.31 19.92 1.03
C THR A 245 9.38 20.92 0.59
N LEU A 246 8.97 22.09 0.08
CA LEU A 246 9.87 23.24 -0.14
C LEU A 246 9.73 24.26 0.98
N LEU A 247 8.53 24.34 1.56
CA LEU A 247 8.16 25.36 2.53
C LEU A 247 7.92 24.67 3.88
N PRO A 248 8.94 24.56 4.75
CA PRO A 248 8.81 23.87 6.02
C PRO A 248 7.80 24.57 6.95
N PRO A 249 7.24 23.87 7.95
CA PRO A 249 6.31 24.48 8.90
C PRO A 249 6.94 25.62 9.69
N GLY A 250 6.27 26.77 9.72
CA GLY A 250 6.75 27.97 10.41
C GLY A 250 5.69 29.06 10.51
N PRO A 251 5.94 30.11 11.31
CA PRO A 251 5.15 31.33 11.22
C PRO A 251 5.25 31.92 9.81
N TYR A 252 4.27 32.71 9.42
CA TYR A 252 4.34 33.46 8.17
C TYR A 252 5.52 34.44 8.21
N GLU A 253 6.34 34.41 7.16
CA GLU A 253 7.47 35.30 6.93
C GLU A 253 7.23 36.11 5.65
N GLU A 254 7.24 37.45 5.76
CA GLU A 254 7.20 38.34 4.60
C GLU A 254 8.47 38.13 3.74
N GLY A 255 8.30 37.83 2.45
CA GLY A 255 9.42 37.62 1.54
C GLY A 255 9.26 36.49 0.53
N VAL A 256 10.36 36.17 -0.13
CA VAL A 256 10.45 35.15 -1.19
C VAL A 256 11.31 33.99 -0.68
N ALA A 257 10.75 32.79 -0.61
CA ALA A 257 11.51 31.58 -0.35
C ALA A 257 12.36 31.24 -1.59
N VAL A 258 13.67 31.09 -1.42
CA VAL A 258 14.59 30.78 -2.53
C VAL A 258 14.98 29.32 -2.46
N VAL A 259 14.70 28.58 -3.53
CA VAL A 259 15.21 27.22 -3.73
C VAL A 259 16.66 27.30 -4.16
N GLU A 260 17.55 26.70 -3.38
CA GLU A 260 18.96 26.59 -3.73
C GLU A 260 19.17 25.64 -4.92
N PRO A 261 20.09 25.93 -5.85
CA PRO A 261 20.41 25.02 -6.95
C PRO A 261 20.87 23.66 -6.43
N TYR A 262 20.46 22.57 -7.09
CA TYR A 262 20.81 21.21 -6.68
C TYR A 262 22.31 20.90 -6.89
N GLY A 263 23.00 21.68 -7.73
CA GLY A 263 24.44 21.63 -7.94
C GLY A 263 24.90 20.69 -9.07
N ARG A 264 23.98 19.93 -9.68
CA ARG A 264 24.18 19.06 -10.85
C ARG A 264 22.89 18.96 -11.67
N ASP A 265 23.00 18.63 -12.95
CA ASP A 265 21.83 18.53 -13.84
C ASP A 265 21.17 17.14 -13.71
N VAL A 266 20.03 17.13 -13.04
CA VAL A 266 19.25 15.92 -12.73
C VAL A 266 18.69 15.22 -13.95
N SER A 267 18.51 15.93 -15.08
CA SER A 267 18.03 15.33 -16.32
C SER A 267 19.08 14.38 -16.91
N TRP A 268 20.37 14.72 -16.79
CA TRP A 268 21.46 13.85 -17.24
C TRP A 268 21.65 12.63 -16.35
N ASP A 269 21.59 12.79 -15.03
CA ASP A 269 21.63 11.65 -14.11
C ASP A 269 20.51 10.65 -14.44
N ARG A 270 19.30 11.15 -14.73
CA ARG A 270 18.17 10.31 -15.12
C ARG A 270 18.38 9.65 -16.47
N ALA A 271 18.78 10.41 -17.50
CA ALA A 271 19.08 9.86 -18.82
C ALA A 271 20.16 8.77 -18.73
N ALA A 272 21.18 8.95 -17.87
CA ALA A 272 22.21 7.95 -17.61
C ALA A 272 21.65 6.67 -16.98
N MET A 273 20.78 6.80 -15.97
CA MET A 273 20.12 5.65 -15.34
C MET A 273 19.24 4.88 -16.33
N TRP A 274 18.52 5.58 -17.21
CA TRP A 274 17.62 4.96 -18.18
C TRP A 274 18.30 4.48 -19.46
N ALA A 275 19.50 4.97 -19.80
CA ALA A 275 20.21 4.63 -21.03
C ALA A 275 20.33 3.12 -21.34
N PRO A 276 20.61 2.23 -20.36
CA PRO A 276 20.63 0.79 -20.61
C PRO A 276 19.26 0.24 -21.06
N VAL A 277 18.18 0.75 -20.49
CA VAL A 277 16.80 0.35 -20.81
C VAL A 277 16.37 0.96 -22.14
N ASP A 278 16.66 2.23 -22.38
CA ASP A 278 16.35 2.90 -23.65
C ASP A 278 17.09 2.27 -24.83
N GLY A 279 18.34 1.82 -24.64
CA GLY A 279 19.06 1.05 -25.64
C GLY A 279 18.34 -0.26 -26.02
N ILE A 280 17.71 -0.92 -25.04
CA ILE A 280 16.92 -2.14 -25.24
C ILE A 280 15.60 -1.83 -25.95
N LEU A 281 14.88 -0.79 -25.52
CA LEU A 281 13.64 -0.33 -26.17
C LEU A 281 13.90 0.04 -27.63
N ALA A 282 14.94 0.82 -27.90
CA ALA A 282 15.33 1.23 -29.25
C ALA A 282 15.70 0.03 -30.13
N ALA A 283 16.48 -0.92 -29.61
CA ALA A 283 16.84 -2.14 -30.35
C ALA A 283 15.64 -3.03 -30.67
N ALA A 284 14.57 -2.99 -29.85
CA ALA A 284 13.31 -3.69 -30.10
C ALA A 284 12.32 -2.90 -30.98
N GLY A 285 12.66 -1.64 -31.34
CA GLY A 285 11.80 -0.73 -32.11
C GLY A 285 10.63 -0.16 -31.30
N LEU A 286 10.79 -0.03 -29.98
CA LEU A 286 9.82 0.60 -29.08
C LEU A 286 10.20 2.06 -28.79
N LEU A 287 9.24 2.81 -28.25
CA LEU A 287 9.45 4.20 -27.82
C LEU A 287 10.43 4.24 -26.64
N PRO A 288 11.28 5.28 -26.53
CA PRO A 288 12.11 5.50 -25.36
C PRO A 288 11.24 5.71 -24.11
N ALA A 289 11.76 5.41 -22.92
CA ALA A 289 11.01 5.43 -21.67
C ALA A 289 10.29 6.76 -21.41
N ILE A 290 10.93 7.88 -21.74
CA ILE A 290 10.39 9.25 -21.60
C ILE A 290 9.10 9.49 -22.42
N ASP A 291 8.83 8.66 -23.43
CA ASP A 291 7.63 8.79 -24.26
C ASP A 291 6.40 8.03 -23.74
N TRP A 292 6.59 7.14 -22.76
CA TRP A 292 5.52 6.39 -22.09
C TRP A 292 4.82 7.28 -21.04
N THR A 293 3.54 6.98 -20.78
CA THR A 293 2.75 7.75 -19.80
C THR A 293 3.19 7.45 -18.37
N GLU A 294 3.45 6.17 -18.09
CA GLU A 294 3.98 5.71 -16.81
C GLU A 294 5.29 4.98 -17.08
N CYS A 295 6.32 5.30 -16.29
CA CYS A 295 7.60 4.63 -16.37
C CYS A 295 8.24 4.56 -14.98
N ARG A 296 8.71 3.38 -14.60
CA ARG A 296 9.39 3.14 -13.33
C ARG A 296 10.65 2.35 -13.58
N LEU A 297 11.76 2.78 -12.99
CA LEU A 297 13.03 2.08 -13.01
C LEU A 297 13.37 1.61 -11.60
N THR A 298 13.76 0.35 -11.47
CA THR A 298 14.22 -0.24 -10.20
C THR A 298 15.44 -1.11 -10.44
N GLU A 299 16.24 -1.32 -9.40
CA GLU A 299 17.18 -2.42 -9.39
C GLU A 299 16.43 -3.76 -9.47
N ALA A 300 17.05 -4.76 -10.10
CA ALA A 300 16.46 -6.09 -10.18
C ALA A 300 16.28 -6.67 -8.77
N SER A 301 15.07 -7.14 -8.44
CA SER A 301 14.81 -7.76 -7.13
C SER A 301 15.48 -9.14 -7.00
N ALA A 302 15.79 -9.77 -8.14
CA ALA A 302 16.59 -10.99 -8.24
C ALA A 302 17.49 -10.94 -9.49
N GLY A 303 18.74 -11.39 -9.36
CA GLY A 303 19.73 -11.38 -10.45
C GLY A 303 20.59 -10.11 -10.48
N THR A 304 21.06 -9.74 -11.66
CA THR A 304 21.85 -8.49 -11.90
C THR A 304 21.12 -7.62 -12.91
N GLY A 305 21.29 -6.29 -12.85
CA GLY A 305 20.77 -5.37 -13.87
C GLY A 305 19.68 -4.44 -13.36
N LEU A 306 18.99 -3.83 -14.31
CA LEU A 306 17.93 -2.84 -14.10
C LEU A 306 16.63 -3.38 -14.68
N TRP A 307 15.54 -3.10 -13.97
CA TRP A 307 14.18 -3.45 -14.35
C TRP A 307 13.41 -2.17 -14.61
N ALA A 308 12.66 -2.14 -15.71
CA ALA A 308 11.74 -1.05 -15.99
C ALA A 308 10.33 -1.55 -16.25
N ASP A 309 9.35 -0.85 -15.69
CA ASP A 309 7.93 -1.09 -15.92
C ASP A 309 7.35 0.15 -16.59
N LEU A 310 6.73 -0.03 -17.75
CA LEU A 310 6.22 1.04 -18.60
C LEU A 310 4.74 0.80 -18.90
N ALA A 311 3.92 1.84 -18.91
CA ALA A 311 2.53 1.74 -19.32
C ALA A 311 2.09 2.94 -20.19
N GLN A 312 1.21 2.67 -21.15
CA GLN A 312 0.56 3.70 -21.95
C GLN A 312 -0.83 3.25 -22.38
N SER A 313 -1.79 4.17 -22.38
CA SER A 313 -3.09 3.98 -23.00
C SER A 313 -3.13 4.75 -24.32
N VAL A 314 -3.45 4.05 -25.42
CA VAL A 314 -3.63 4.66 -26.74
C VAL A 314 -4.96 4.20 -27.29
N ASP A 315 -5.84 5.14 -27.64
CA ASP A 315 -7.19 4.89 -28.17
C ASP A 315 -8.03 3.93 -27.29
N GLY A 316 -7.87 4.02 -25.97
CA GLY A 316 -8.57 3.17 -24.99
C GLY A 316 -7.97 1.78 -24.81
N GLN A 317 -6.84 1.47 -25.45
CA GLN A 317 -6.12 0.21 -25.31
C GLN A 317 -4.87 0.40 -24.46
N LEU A 318 -4.84 -0.27 -23.30
CA LEU A 318 -3.70 -0.25 -22.38
C LEU A 318 -2.62 -1.22 -22.84
N THR A 319 -1.40 -0.72 -22.96
CA THR A 319 -0.19 -1.49 -23.25
C THR A 319 0.78 -1.35 -22.07
N LEU A 320 1.30 -2.48 -21.60
CA LEU A 320 2.31 -2.54 -20.54
C LEU A 320 3.59 -3.16 -21.11
N ALA A 321 4.76 -2.68 -20.67
CA ALA A 321 6.04 -3.29 -21.00
C ALA A 321 6.90 -3.46 -19.73
N CYS A 322 7.25 -4.71 -19.42
CA CYS A 322 8.22 -5.06 -18.37
C CYS A 322 9.57 -5.39 -19.03
N VAL A 323 10.56 -4.56 -18.77
CA VAL A 323 11.91 -4.64 -19.36
C VAL A 323 12.90 -5.14 -18.32
N SER A 324 13.83 -5.99 -18.74
CA SER A 324 15.05 -6.34 -18.00
C SER A 324 16.28 -5.98 -18.82
N SER A 325 17.30 -5.42 -18.16
CA SER A 325 18.60 -5.20 -18.79
C SER A 325 19.50 -6.45 -18.78
N HIS A 326 19.17 -7.44 -17.95
CA HIS A 326 19.87 -8.72 -17.94
C HIS A 326 18.94 -9.89 -17.50
N PRO A 327 18.67 -10.87 -18.37
CA PRO A 327 18.96 -10.83 -19.81
C PRO A 327 18.25 -9.65 -20.49
N PRO A 328 18.77 -9.11 -21.62
CA PRO A 328 18.07 -8.09 -22.40
C PRO A 328 16.72 -8.65 -22.92
N PHE A 329 15.63 -8.28 -22.26
CA PHE A 329 14.32 -8.91 -22.48
C PHE A 329 13.18 -7.93 -22.19
N ILE A 330 12.12 -8.01 -23.00
CA ILE A 330 10.92 -7.19 -22.86
C ILE A 330 9.70 -8.11 -22.89
N VAL A 331 8.83 -8.03 -21.88
CA VAL A 331 7.46 -8.56 -21.96
C VAL A 331 6.53 -7.40 -22.28
N LEU A 332 5.99 -7.37 -23.49
CA LEU A 332 4.96 -6.43 -23.91
C LEU A 332 3.59 -7.11 -23.74
N THR A 333 2.66 -6.49 -23.02
CA THR A 333 1.29 -7.00 -22.87
C THR A 333 0.30 -6.00 -23.42
N THR A 334 -0.72 -6.48 -24.13
CA THR A 334 -1.82 -5.63 -24.60
C THR A 334 -3.12 -6.10 -23.97
N VAL A 335 -3.70 -5.26 -23.11
CA VAL A 335 -4.92 -5.61 -22.34
C VAL A 335 -6.13 -5.63 -23.28
N ASN A 336 -6.91 -6.70 -23.20
CA ASN A 336 -8.13 -6.85 -23.98
C ASN A 336 -9.26 -6.03 -23.32
N PRO A 337 -9.90 -5.07 -24.01
CA PRO A 337 -10.97 -4.27 -23.44
C PRO A 337 -12.31 -5.02 -23.29
N ASP A 338 -12.44 -6.24 -23.82
CA ASP A 338 -13.64 -7.07 -23.66
C ASP A 338 -13.80 -7.47 -22.19
N GLY A 339 -14.96 -7.16 -21.59
CA GLY A 339 -15.27 -7.50 -20.19
C GLY A 339 -15.35 -9.01 -19.90
N ARG A 340 -15.28 -9.87 -20.92
CA ARG A 340 -15.16 -11.33 -20.78
C ARG A 340 -13.72 -11.83 -20.66
N ALA A 341 -12.73 -10.98 -20.91
CA ALA A 341 -11.32 -11.30 -20.69
C ALA A 341 -11.05 -11.66 -19.22
N VAL A 342 -10.26 -12.70 -19.00
CA VAL A 342 -9.90 -13.24 -17.68
C VAL A 342 -8.82 -12.37 -17.02
N LEU A 343 -7.83 -11.90 -17.79
CA LEU A 343 -6.72 -11.11 -17.27
C LEU A 343 -7.04 -9.62 -17.37
N ASP A 344 -7.10 -8.95 -16.20
CA ASP A 344 -7.06 -7.49 -16.15
C ASP A 344 -5.62 -6.97 -16.25
N ALA A 345 -5.47 -5.65 -16.23
CA ALA A 345 -4.17 -4.98 -16.29
C ALA A 345 -3.21 -5.41 -15.17
N ALA A 346 -3.72 -5.63 -13.95
CA ALA A 346 -2.89 -6.03 -12.82
C ALA A 346 -2.44 -7.49 -12.95
N ALA A 347 -3.33 -8.38 -13.41
CA ALA A 347 -2.99 -9.77 -13.70
C ALA A 347 -1.95 -9.88 -14.83
N PHE A 348 -2.08 -9.06 -15.89
CA PHE A 348 -1.09 -8.97 -16.96
C PHE A 348 0.27 -8.46 -16.46
N ALA A 349 0.27 -7.38 -15.67
CA ALA A 349 1.49 -6.85 -15.07
C ALA A 349 2.18 -7.91 -14.19
N GLY A 350 1.42 -8.62 -13.35
CA GLY A 350 1.92 -9.69 -12.50
C GLY A 350 2.47 -10.89 -13.29
N LEU A 351 1.79 -11.31 -14.35
CA LEU A 351 2.28 -12.37 -15.24
C LEU A 351 3.58 -11.94 -15.95
N ALA A 352 3.62 -10.72 -16.49
CA ALA A 352 4.79 -10.19 -17.16
C ALA A 352 6.01 -10.08 -16.23
N ASP A 353 5.79 -9.56 -15.02
CA ASP A 353 6.82 -9.47 -13.98
C ASP A 353 7.28 -10.86 -13.52
N GLY A 354 6.35 -11.81 -13.33
CA GLY A 354 6.67 -13.19 -12.98
C GLY A 354 7.56 -13.88 -14.01
N ILE A 355 7.28 -13.69 -15.31
CA ILE A 355 8.12 -14.19 -16.40
C ILE A 355 9.50 -13.52 -16.37
N ARG A 356 9.54 -12.18 -16.29
CA ARG A 356 10.80 -11.41 -16.22
C ARG A 356 11.67 -11.88 -15.05
N GLY A 357 11.09 -11.96 -13.85
CA GLY A 357 11.77 -12.37 -12.63
C GLY A 357 12.28 -13.80 -12.70
N THR A 358 11.47 -14.74 -13.21
CA THR A 358 11.88 -16.14 -13.38
C THR A 358 13.08 -16.27 -14.31
N LEU A 359 13.06 -15.57 -15.45
CA LEU A 359 14.17 -15.62 -16.42
C LEU A 359 15.44 -14.95 -15.90
N ALA A 360 15.31 -13.86 -15.13
CA ALA A 360 16.45 -13.13 -14.58
C ALA A 360 17.08 -13.82 -13.36
N ALA A 361 16.30 -14.60 -12.58
CA ALA A 361 16.75 -15.19 -11.34
C ALA A 361 17.72 -16.39 -11.52
N HIS A 362 17.60 -17.16 -12.59
CA HIS A 362 18.41 -18.37 -12.81
C HIS A 362 19.45 -18.17 -13.93
N PRO A 363 20.75 -18.37 -13.68
CA PRO A 363 21.81 -18.10 -14.66
C PRO A 363 21.64 -18.81 -16.01
N SER A 364 21.19 -20.07 -16.02
CA SER A 364 20.97 -20.81 -17.27
C SER A 364 19.76 -20.29 -18.07
N LEU A 365 18.72 -19.79 -17.40
CA LEU A 365 17.56 -19.17 -18.07
C LEU A 365 17.97 -17.81 -18.65
N ALA A 366 18.69 -17.00 -17.87
CA ALA A 366 19.23 -15.72 -18.31
C ALA A 366 20.17 -15.88 -19.52
N GLN A 367 21.06 -16.87 -19.48
CA GLN A 367 21.95 -17.19 -20.59
C GLN A 367 21.15 -17.62 -21.83
N HIS A 368 20.15 -18.50 -21.67
CA HIS A 368 19.31 -18.95 -22.78
C HIS A 368 18.55 -17.80 -23.45
N PHE A 369 18.16 -16.78 -22.69
CA PHE A 369 17.46 -15.58 -23.20
C PHE A 369 18.41 -14.46 -23.65
N THR A 370 19.73 -14.66 -23.60
CA THR A 370 20.73 -13.70 -24.08
C THR A 370 21.18 -14.06 -25.49
N LEU A 371 20.60 -13.42 -26.52
CA LEU A 371 21.02 -13.62 -27.90
C LEU A 371 22.41 -13.00 -28.18
N PRO A 372 23.13 -13.46 -29.23
CA PRO A 372 24.41 -12.87 -29.65
C PRO A 372 24.33 -11.35 -29.82
N GLY A 373 25.40 -10.66 -29.39
CA GLY A 373 25.44 -9.19 -29.41
C GLY A 373 24.50 -8.52 -28.40
N ARG A 374 23.94 -9.28 -27.44
CA ARG A 374 22.97 -8.78 -26.44
C ARG A 374 21.71 -8.17 -27.07
N ARG A 375 21.31 -8.69 -28.24
CA ARG A 375 20.06 -8.28 -28.90
C ARG A 375 18.88 -8.63 -27.98
N PRO A 376 17.96 -7.69 -27.68
CA PRO A 376 16.85 -7.97 -26.80
C PRO A 376 15.83 -8.90 -27.44
N VAL A 377 15.22 -9.76 -26.63
CA VAL A 377 14.07 -10.58 -27.02
C VAL A 377 12.80 -9.87 -26.57
N LEU A 378 11.82 -9.72 -27.47
CA LEU A 378 10.51 -9.15 -27.14
C LEU A 378 9.45 -10.26 -27.15
N LEU A 379 8.87 -10.51 -25.98
CA LEU A 379 7.72 -11.39 -25.79
C LEU A 379 6.43 -10.54 -25.77
N HIS A 380 5.58 -10.69 -26.78
CA HIS A 380 4.26 -10.06 -26.84
C HIS A 380 3.19 -11.03 -26.35
N LEU A 381 2.55 -10.70 -25.24
CA LEU A 381 1.42 -11.45 -24.68
C LEU A 381 0.10 -10.71 -24.97
N THR A 382 -0.87 -11.44 -25.50
CA THR A 382 -2.23 -10.94 -25.68
C THR A 382 -3.24 -11.97 -25.19
N GLU A 383 -4.46 -11.55 -24.89
CA GLU A 383 -5.55 -12.45 -24.54
C GLU A 383 -6.65 -12.45 -25.60
N THR A 384 -7.20 -13.63 -25.88
CA THR A 384 -8.41 -13.83 -26.66
C THR A 384 -9.50 -14.47 -25.79
N VAL A 385 -10.75 -14.12 -26.06
CA VAL A 385 -11.93 -14.75 -25.43
C VAL A 385 -12.41 -15.98 -26.19
N GLU A 386 -11.86 -16.23 -27.38
CA GLU A 386 -12.20 -17.38 -28.22
C GLU A 386 -11.12 -18.46 -28.13
N PRO A 387 -11.46 -19.73 -27.88
CA PRO A 387 -10.50 -20.82 -27.84
C PRO A 387 -9.88 -21.07 -29.22
N HIS A 388 -8.58 -21.38 -29.25
CA HIS A 388 -7.90 -21.73 -30.49
C HIS A 388 -8.40 -23.06 -31.06
N GLN A 389 -8.56 -23.13 -32.37
CA GLN A 389 -8.87 -24.38 -33.07
C GLN A 389 -7.61 -25.01 -33.63
N ALA A 390 -7.46 -26.32 -33.46
CA ALA A 390 -6.40 -27.06 -34.12
C ALA A 390 -6.53 -26.90 -35.65
N PRO A 391 -5.44 -26.63 -36.39
CA PRO A 391 -5.50 -26.53 -37.84
C PRO A 391 -6.03 -27.86 -38.39
N ASN A 392 -7.07 -27.81 -39.23
CA ASN A 392 -7.76 -28.96 -39.84
C ASN A 392 -6.78 -30.02 -40.39
N GLN A 393 -6.37 -30.97 -39.55
CA GLN A 393 -5.65 -32.16 -39.95
C GLN A 393 -6.65 -33.32 -40.00
N THR A 394 -6.81 -33.86 -41.21
CA THR A 394 -7.47 -35.12 -41.58
C THR A 394 -8.09 -35.96 -40.45
N LYS A 395 -9.42 -36.09 -40.43
CA LYS A 395 -10.32 -37.22 -40.03
C LYS A 395 -9.95 -38.21 -38.89
N THR A 396 -8.91 -37.96 -38.13
CA THR A 396 -8.55 -38.66 -36.90
C THR A 396 -8.70 -37.63 -35.81
N GLU A 397 -9.64 -37.87 -34.89
CA GLU A 397 -9.76 -37.04 -33.69
C GLU A 397 -8.37 -36.91 -33.05
N PRO A 398 -7.90 -35.68 -32.78
CA PRO A 398 -6.69 -35.51 -31.99
C PRO A 398 -6.90 -36.23 -30.64
N PRO A 399 -5.87 -36.89 -30.08
CA PRO A 399 -5.98 -37.46 -28.75
C PRO A 399 -6.45 -36.39 -27.76
N GLY A 400 -7.29 -36.78 -26.79
CA GLY A 400 -8.02 -35.85 -25.89
C GLY A 400 -7.15 -34.93 -25.01
N ASP A 401 -5.83 -35.04 -25.08
CA ASP A 401 -4.86 -34.31 -24.26
C ASP A 401 -4.09 -33.20 -25.03
N VAL A 402 -4.49 -32.84 -26.26
CA VAL A 402 -3.78 -31.83 -27.06
C VAL A 402 -4.31 -30.42 -26.76
N LEU A 403 -3.47 -29.56 -26.17
CA LEU A 403 -3.73 -28.14 -25.98
C LEU A 403 -3.23 -27.32 -27.20
N PRO A 404 -4.13 -26.74 -28.02
CA PRO A 404 -3.71 -25.87 -29.13
C PRO A 404 -3.16 -24.54 -28.61
N LEU A 405 -1.94 -24.18 -28.99
CA LEU A 405 -1.30 -22.91 -28.63
C LEU A 405 -1.01 -22.09 -29.90
N LEU A 406 -1.33 -20.80 -29.87
CA LEU A 406 -0.95 -19.86 -30.92
C LEU A 406 0.34 -19.13 -30.54
N ILE A 407 1.45 -19.55 -31.14
CA ILE A 407 2.78 -18.97 -30.91
C ILE A 407 3.36 -18.48 -32.23
N ALA A 408 3.73 -17.20 -32.29
CA ALA A 408 4.44 -16.60 -33.41
C ALA A 408 5.92 -16.36 -33.02
N THR A 409 6.84 -16.55 -33.96
CA THR A 409 8.26 -16.26 -33.77
C THR A 409 8.82 -15.53 -34.99
N ASP A 410 9.45 -14.38 -34.80
CA ASP A 410 10.16 -13.63 -35.82
C ASP A 410 11.64 -13.51 -35.45
N LYS A 411 12.49 -14.17 -36.24
CA LYS A 411 13.94 -14.25 -36.01
C LYS A 411 14.65 -12.94 -36.32
N ASP A 412 14.17 -12.17 -37.29
CA ASP A 412 14.83 -10.95 -37.74
C ASP A 412 14.69 -9.86 -36.68
N THR A 413 13.51 -9.78 -36.06
CA THR A 413 13.22 -8.81 -35.00
C THR A 413 13.32 -9.35 -33.57
N ALA A 414 13.68 -10.64 -33.40
CA ALA A 414 13.76 -11.33 -32.11
C ALA A 414 12.44 -11.31 -31.30
N ARG A 415 11.30 -11.51 -31.97
CA ARG A 415 9.97 -11.41 -31.37
C ARG A 415 9.34 -12.78 -31.15
N ILE A 416 8.68 -12.94 -30.01
CA ILE A 416 7.83 -14.09 -29.67
C ILE A 416 6.44 -13.52 -29.39
N GLY A 417 5.41 -14.01 -30.07
CA GLY A 417 4.01 -13.68 -29.75
C GLY A 417 3.30 -14.89 -29.17
N ILE A 418 2.63 -14.74 -28.02
CA ILE A 418 1.79 -15.78 -27.42
C ILE A 418 0.40 -15.21 -27.17
N VAL A 419 -0.62 -15.89 -27.68
CA VAL A 419 -2.02 -15.51 -27.44
C VAL A 419 -2.62 -16.46 -26.41
N LEU A 420 -2.91 -15.92 -25.22
CA LEU A 420 -3.54 -16.60 -24.10
C LEU A 420 -5.03 -16.76 -24.38
N ASP A 421 -5.49 -18.00 -24.55
CA ASP A 421 -6.90 -18.32 -24.73
C ASP A 421 -7.48 -19.00 -23.48
N PRO A 422 -8.80 -19.16 -23.37
CA PRO A 422 -9.42 -19.75 -22.19
C PRO A 422 -8.87 -21.14 -21.82
N PRO A 423 -8.65 -22.08 -22.78
CA PRO A 423 -8.01 -23.36 -22.50
C PRO A 423 -6.59 -23.25 -21.90
N LEU A 424 -5.71 -22.37 -22.40
CA LEU A 424 -4.39 -22.19 -21.80
C LEU A 424 -4.47 -21.56 -20.41
N LEU A 425 -5.31 -20.54 -20.24
CA LEU A 425 -5.50 -19.86 -18.95
C LEU A 425 -6.01 -20.83 -17.88
N ASP A 426 -6.88 -21.75 -18.24
CA ASP A 426 -7.35 -22.83 -17.38
C ASP A 426 -6.21 -23.71 -16.86
N ARG A 427 -5.24 -24.06 -17.71
CA ARG A 427 -4.10 -24.92 -17.30
C ARG A 427 -3.29 -24.33 -16.16
N PHE A 428 -3.32 -23.03 -15.89
CA PHE A 428 -2.64 -22.43 -14.72
C PHE A 428 -3.24 -22.84 -13.36
N THR A 429 -4.35 -23.60 -13.36
CA THR A 429 -4.83 -24.33 -12.17
C THR A 429 -3.97 -25.57 -11.85
N ASP A 430 -3.28 -26.13 -12.85
CA ASP A 430 -2.49 -27.36 -12.77
C ASP A 430 -1.04 -27.18 -13.27
N ASP A 431 -0.79 -27.30 -14.59
CA ASP A 431 0.54 -27.35 -15.21
C ASP A 431 0.84 -26.20 -16.20
N GLY A 432 0.02 -25.14 -16.20
CA GLY A 432 0.14 -24.00 -17.10
C GLY A 432 1.49 -23.29 -17.01
N HIS A 433 2.08 -23.22 -15.81
CA HIS A 433 3.45 -22.72 -15.63
C HIS A 433 4.46 -23.54 -16.44
N HIS A 434 4.40 -24.86 -16.34
CA HIS A 434 5.29 -25.77 -17.07
C HIS A 434 5.07 -25.66 -18.59
N ILE A 435 3.81 -25.63 -19.03
CA ILE A 435 3.44 -25.48 -20.45
C ILE A 435 4.00 -24.18 -21.02
N LEU A 436 3.88 -23.06 -20.30
CA LEU A 436 4.44 -21.78 -20.72
C LEU A 436 5.97 -21.85 -20.81
N GLY A 437 6.64 -22.47 -19.84
CA GLY A 437 8.09 -22.69 -19.87
C GLY A 437 8.54 -23.47 -21.12
N LEU A 438 7.85 -24.57 -21.44
CA LEU A 438 8.11 -25.35 -22.65
C LEU A 438 7.88 -24.55 -23.94
N ALA A 439 6.78 -23.78 -23.99
CA ALA A 439 6.47 -22.92 -25.12
C ALA A 439 7.57 -21.86 -25.36
N LEU A 440 8.03 -21.22 -24.28
CA LEU A 440 9.11 -20.24 -24.30
C LEU A 440 10.44 -20.85 -24.74
N HIS A 441 10.83 -22.01 -24.20
CA HIS A 441 12.04 -22.72 -24.62
C HIS A 441 12.03 -23.04 -26.12
N HIS A 442 10.92 -23.59 -26.61
CA HIS A 442 10.78 -23.95 -28.02
C HIS A 442 10.78 -22.71 -28.93
N ALA A 443 10.13 -21.61 -28.50
CA ALA A 443 10.16 -20.34 -29.23
C ALA A 443 11.59 -19.76 -29.29
N MET A 444 12.32 -19.77 -28.17
CA MET A 444 13.72 -19.35 -28.12
C MET A 444 14.62 -20.21 -29.01
N GLY A 445 14.41 -21.53 -29.06
CA GLY A 445 15.14 -22.42 -29.97
C GLY A 445 14.99 -22.03 -31.46
N ARG A 446 13.87 -21.41 -31.85
CA ARG A 446 13.67 -20.90 -33.23
C ARG A 446 14.38 -19.56 -33.48
N LEU A 447 14.60 -18.76 -32.44
CA LEU A 447 15.31 -17.49 -32.55
C LEU A 447 16.83 -17.68 -32.63
N HIS A 448 17.37 -18.71 -31.97
CA HIS A 448 18.79 -19.05 -32.05
C HIS A 448 19.20 -19.44 -33.49
N SER A 449 20.44 -19.13 -33.84
CA SER A 449 21.08 -19.55 -35.09
C SER A 449 21.91 -20.82 -34.89
N THR A 450 22.17 -21.56 -35.96
CA THR A 450 23.03 -22.75 -35.90
C THR A 450 24.49 -22.42 -35.58
N ASP A 451 24.89 -21.14 -35.68
CA ASP A 451 26.25 -20.64 -35.44
C ASP A 451 26.40 -19.97 -34.05
N ASP A 452 25.36 -19.99 -33.21
CA ASP A 452 25.44 -19.48 -31.84
C ASP A 452 26.33 -20.43 -31.01
N ALA A 453 27.55 -20.01 -30.69
CA ALA A 453 28.63 -20.86 -30.18
C ALA A 453 28.41 -21.41 -28.75
N GLU A 454 27.36 -20.99 -28.05
CA GLU A 454 26.96 -21.53 -26.74
C GLU A 454 25.82 -22.52 -26.92
N HIS A 455 25.96 -23.72 -26.36
CA HIS A 455 24.91 -24.73 -26.42
C HIS A 455 23.76 -24.28 -25.51
N PRO A 456 22.57 -23.95 -26.02
CA PRO A 456 21.45 -23.62 -25.16
C PRO A 456 21.12 -24.81 -24.25
N PRO A 457 20.65 -24.58 -23.02
CA PRO A 457 20.24 -25.66 -22.13
C PRO A 457 19.22 -26.56 -22.84
N GLY A 458 19.35 -27.88 -22.65
CA GLY A 458 18.39 -28.82 -23.21
C GLY A 458 16.99 -28.59 -22.60
N ALA A 459 15.92 -29.00 -23.28
CA ALA A 459 14.55 -28.79 -22.82
C ALA A 459 14.32 -29.26 -21.36
N ALA A 460 14.88 -30.40 -20.97
CA ALA A 460 14.78 -30.91 -19.60
C ALA A 460 15.49 -30.03 -18.56
N GLU A 461 16.65 -29.45 -18.91
CA GLU A 461 17.40 -28.55 -18.05
C GLU A 461 16.69 -27.20 -17.91
N PHE A 462 16.19 -26.66 -19.02
CA PHE A 462 15.39 -25.44 -19.02
C PHE A 462 14.12 -25.62 -18.18
N SER A 463 13.33 -26.67 -18.43
CA SER A 463 12.11 -26.94 -17.67
C SER A 463 12.40 -27.15 -16.20
N ALA A 464 13.45 -27.88 -15.83
CA ALA A 464 13.81 -28.06 -14.42
C ALA A 464 14.15 -26.73 -13.73
N ALA A 465 14.87 -25.83 -14.40
CA ALA A 465 15.18 -24.50 -13.87
C ALA A 465 13.94 -23.59 -13.79
N TRP A 466 13.07 -23.65 -14.80
CA TRP A 466 11.81 -22.90 -14.85
C TRP A 466 10.79 -23.37 -13.80
N ASP A 467 10.62 -24.68 -13.65
CA ASP A 467 9.68 -25.31 -12.72
C ASP A 467 10.17 -25.22 -11.25
N ALA A 468 11.47 -24.97 -11.04
CA ALA A 468 12.00 -24.66 -9.72
C ALA A 468 11.63 -23.25 -9.23
N ALA A 469 11.21 -22.35 -10.13
CA ALA A 469 10.76 -21.01 -9.78
C ALA A 469 9.31 -20.99 -9.29
N VAL A 470 8.93 -19.91 -8.60
CA VAL A 470 7.53 -19.67 -8.22
C VAL A 470 6.67 -19.55 -9.49
N PRO A 471 5.49 -20.20 -9.54
CA PRO A 471 4.62 -20.10 -10.71
C PRO A 471 4.28 -18.67 -11.11
N VAL A 472 4.44 -18.34 -12.39
CA VAL A 472 4.26 -16.96 -12.89
C VAL A 472 2.81 -16.47 -12.86
N LEU A 473 1.86 -17.39 -12.82
CA LEU A 473 0.42 -17.12 -12.66
C LEU A 473 -0.22 -18.30 -11.96
N THR A 474 -1.09 -18.02 -10.99
CA THR A 474 -1.87 -19.05 -10.31
C THR A 474 -3.26 -18.54 -9.94
N TRP A 475 -4.25 -19.43 -10.06
CA TRP A 475 -5.65 -19.14 -9.77
C TRP A 475 -6.07 -19.67 -8.41
N TYR A 476 -6.76 -18.84 -7.63
CA TYR A 476 -7.27 -19.22 -6.31
C TYR A 476 -8.71 -18.80 -6.14
N GLY A 477 -9.44 -19.62 -5.38
CA GLY A 477 -10.82 -19.37 -5.02
C GLY A 477 -10.94 -18.01 -4.35
N THR A 478 -11.88 -17.20 -4.82
CA THR A 478 -12.37 -16.09 -4.01
C THR A 478 -13.17 -16.65 -2.84
N ASP A 479 -13.17 -15.95 -1.72
CA ASP A 479 -14.19 -16.17 -0.70
C ASP A 479 -15.57 -16.07 -1.38
N PRO A 480 -16.39 -17.13 -1.39
CA PRO A 480 -17.71 -17.09 -2.04
C PRO A 480 -18.64 -16.07 -1.38
N TYR A 481 -18.29 -15.59 -0.18
CA TYR A 481 -18.98 -14.52 0.55
C TYR A 481 -18.34 -13.14 0.36
N ALA A 482 -17.35 -13.00 -0.55
CA ALA A 482 -16.74 -11.71 -0.85
C ALA A 482 -17.77 -10.76 -1.50
N PRO A 483 -17.80 -9.47 -1.12
CA PRO A 483 -18.65 -8.46 -1.75
C PRO A 483 -18.37 -8.24 -3.25
N PRO A 484 -19.23 -7.48 -3.96
CA PRO A 484 -18.92 -7.01 -5.30
C PRO A 484 -17.56 -6.29 -5.35
N PRO A 485 -16.83 -6.35 -6.47
CA PRO A 485 -15.61 -5.57 -6.64
C PRO A 485 -15.85 -4.09 -6.32
N ALA A 486 -14.95 -3.50 -5.53
CA ALA A 486 -14.92 -2.05 -5.35
C ALA A 486 -13.96 -1.44 -6.37
N PRO A 487 -14.15 -0.15 -6.74
CA PRO A 487 -13.14 0.58 -7.48
C PRO A 487 -11.78 0.54 -6.78
N PRO A 488 -10.67 0.62 -7.53
CA PRO A 488 -9.34 0.65 -6.95
C PRO A 488 -9.20 1.82 -5.97
N HIS A 489 -8.50 1.57 -4.86
CA HIS A 489 -8.23 2.61 -3.88
C HIS A 489 -7.28 3.65 -4.47
N SER A 490 -7.80 4.84 -4.74
CA SER A 490 -7.11 5.90 -5.47
C SER A 490 -6.59 7.04 -4.61
N LEU A 491 -6.79 6.99 -3.28
CA LEU A 491 -6.15 8.01 -2.44
C LEU A 491 -4.65 7.84 -2.59
N PRO A 492 -3.89 8.94 -2.81
CA PRO A 492 -2.46 8.87 -2.64
C PRO A 492 -2.25 8.28 -1.26
N ASN A 493 -1.47 7.19 -1.20
CA ASN A 493 -1.07 6.62 0.08
C ASN A 493 -0.55 7.75 0.98
N LEU A 494 -0.45 7.54 2.29
CA LEU A 494 0.06 8.54 3.23
C LEU A 494 1.56 8.79 2.99
N THR A 495 1.86 9.39 1.84
CA THR A 495 3.17 9.67 1.29
C THR A 495 3.81 10.75 2.14
N PRO A 496 5.14 10.86 2.11
CA PRO A 496 5.84 11.95 2.77
C PRO A 496 5.27 13.34 2.43
N TYR A 497 4.82 13.54 1.18
CA TYR A 497 4.30 14.82 0.67
C TYR A 497 3.00 15.25 1.34
N VAL A 498 2.02 14.34 1.43
CA VAL A 498 0.74 14.61 2.10
C VAL A 498 0.97 14.76 3.61
N ARG A 499 1.86 13.96 4.20
CA ARG A 499 2.23 14.09 5.62
C ARG A 499 2.87 15.43 5.94
N ALA A 500 3.75 15.96 5.08
CA ALA A 500 4.36 17.28 5.28
C ALA A 500 3.30 18.40 5.31
N ARG A 501 2.27 18.31 4.46
CA ARG A 501 1.11 19.23 4.49
C ARG A 501 0.32 19.11 5.80
N ALA A 502 0.04 17.89 6.25
CA ALA A 502 -0.64 17.66 7.53
C ALA A 502 0.18 18.17 8.73
N ILE A 503 1.52 18.02 8.72
CA ILE A 503 2.42 18.55 9.76
C ILE A 503 2.35 20.08 9.82
N ARG A 504 2.24 20.77 8.67
CA ARG A 504 2.07 22.24 8.65
C ARG A 504 0.77 22.67 9.32
N VAL A 505 -0.35 22.06 8.91
CA VAL A 505 -1.67 22.33 9.51
C VAL A 505 -1.64 22.06 11.02
N ALA A 506 -1.04 20.94 11.42
CA ALA A 506 -0.89 20.58 12.83
C ALA A 506 -0.01 21.58 13.60
N ALA A 507 1.13 21.99 13.03
CA ALA A 507 2.02 22.97 13.66
C ALA A 507 1.32 24.33 13.85
N ASP A 508 0.54 24.77 12.86
CA ASP A 508 -0.26 25.99 12.95
C ASP A 508 -1.31 25.89 14.05
N ALA A 509 -2.01 24.76 14.15
CA ALA A 509 -2.97 24.50 15.22
C ALA A 509 -2.32 24.50 16.62
N VAL A 510 -1.14 23.90 16.75
CA VAL A 510 -0.34 23.88 17.99
C VAL A 510 0.04 25.30 18.42
N ARG A 511 0.51 26.13 17.48
CA ARG A 511 0.83 27.55 17.76
C ARG A 511 -0.42 28.34 18.13
N ALA A 512 -1.50 28.18 17.38
CA ALA A 512 -2.77 28.88 17.62
C ALA A 512 -3.40 28.52 18.98
N ALA A 513 -3.21 27.28 19.43
CA ALA A 513 -3.64 26.82 20.75
C ALA A 513 -2.72 27.27 21.90
N GLY A 514 -1.53 27.80 21.60
CA GLY A 514 -0.58 28.27 22.60
C GLY A 514 0.07 27.15 23.40
N VAL A 515 0.23 25.96 22.81
CA VAL A 515 0.91 24.83 23.47
C VAL A 515 2.38 25.22 23.72
N PRO A 516 2.92 25.04 24.94
CA PRO A 516 4.26 25.53 25.26
C PRO A 516 5.35 24.78 24.48
N ALA A 517 6.30 25.53 23.92
CA ALA A 517 7.50 24.97 23.30
C ALA A 517 8.51 24.49 24.35
N GLY A 518 9.27 23.44 24.04
CA GLY A 518 10.23 22.80 24.93
C GLY A 518 10.23 21.27 24.82
N THR A 519 11.06 20.63 25.64
CA THR A 519 11.08 19.17 25.79
C THR A 519 10.50 18.80 27.14
N PHE A 520 9.49 17.95 27.15
CA PHE A 520 8.75 17.51 28.33
C PHE A 520 8.84 15.98 28.44
N THR A 521 9.14 15.48 29.63
CA THR A 521 9.34 14.03 29.85
C THR A 521 8.41 13.48 30.93
N GLY A 522 7.94 12.24 30.73
CA GLY A 522 7.22 11.48 31.75
C GLY A 522 6.01 12.22 32.33
N PRO A 523 5.89 12.33 33.68
CA PRO A 523 4.74 12.99 34.32
C PRO A 523 4.53 14.45 33.91
N GLU A 524 5.58 15.18 33.53
CA GLU A 524 5.47 16.58 33.14
C GLU A 524 4.70 16.74 31.83
N ALA A 525 4.98 15.89 30.85
CA ALA A 525 4.27 15.86 29.57
C ALA A 525 2.79 15.48 29.73
N LEU A 526 2.51 14.55 30.66
CA LEU A 526 1.23 13.83 30.78
C LEU A 526 0.29 14.31 31.88
N ARG A 527 0.69 15.30 32.69
CA ARG A 527 -0.19 15.86 33.72
C ARG A 527 -1.50 16.36 33.10
N ARG A 528 -2.58 16.39 33.88
CA ARG A 528 -3.85 16.99 33.43
C ARG A 528 -3.61 18.42 32.99
N GLU A 529 -4.13 18.78 31.81
CA GLU A 529 -3.90 20.04 31.11
C GLU A 529 -2.40 20.31 30.84
N GLY A 530 -1.59 19.25 30.77
CA GLY A 530 -0.19 19.28 30.37
C GLY A 530 0.00 19.38 28.85
N PRO A 531 1.25 19.55 28.39
CA PRO A 531 1.55 19.78 26.97
C PRO A 531 1.00 18.69 26.04
N ALA A 532 1.06 17.40 26.43
CA ALA A 532 0.54 16.32 25.59
C ALA A 532 -0.99 16.36 25.45
N GLU A 533 -1.72 16.67 26.53
CA GLU A 533 -3.17 16.81 26.49
C GLU A 533 -3.59 18.06 25.70
N GLN A 534 -2.88 19.18 25.86
CA GLN A 534 -3.11 20.39 25.07
C GLN A 534 -2.87 20.16 23.57
N LEU A 535 -1.80 19.44 23.23
CA LEU A 535 -1.50 19.04 21.86
C LEU A 535 -2.66 18.24 21.23
N LEU A 536 -3.15 17.20 21.91
CA LEU A 536 -4.28 16.41 21.40
C LEU A 536 -5.54 17.26 21.18
N HIS A 537 -5.88 18.13 22.12
CA HIS A 537 -7.03 19.03 21.96
C HIS A 537 -6.85 20.03 20.80
N ALA A 538 -5.63 20.53 20.57
CA ALA A 538 -5.34 21.41 19.44
C ALA A 538 -5.58 20.71 18.10
N LEU A 539 -5.07 19.48 17.96
CA LEU A 539 -5.23 18.68 16.75
C LEU A 539 -6.69 18.23 16.53
N GLU A 540 -7.41 17.86 17.59
CA GLU A 540 -8.84 17.51 17.52
C GLU A 540 -9.70 18.69 17.09
N LYS A 541 -9.43 19.87 17.66
CA LYS A 541 -10.11 21.11 17.30
C LYS A 541 -9.88 21.44 15.83
N GLU A 542 -8.63 21.37 15.37
CA GLU A 542 -8.28 21.61 13.98
C GLU A 542 -8.99 20.64 13.04
N LEU A 543 -8.96 19.34 13.34
CA LEU A 543 -9.66 18.33 12.54
C LEU A 543 -11.17 18.62 12.45
N ALA A 544 -11.80 19.01 13.56
CA ALA A 544 -13.21 19.37 13.60
C ALA A 544 -13.52 20.68 12.85
N GLU A 545 -12.61 21.65 12.83
CA GLU A 545 -12.72 22.89 12.05
C GLU A 545 -12.61 22.62 10.55
N GLN A 546 -11.62 21.82 10.15
CA GLN A 546 -11.47 21.39 8.76
C GLN A 546 -12.72 20.66 8.28
N LEU A 547 -13.22 19.67 9.01
CA LEU A 547 -14.44 18.94 8.68
C LEU A 547 -15.65 19.86 8.47
N ARG A 548 -15.91 20.79 9.40
CA ARG A 548 -17.04 21.74 9.30
C ARG A 548 -16.98 22.63 8.08
N SER A 549 -15.78 22.96 7.61
CA SER A 549 -15.60 23.85 6.46
C SER A 549 -15.95 23.23 5.10
N HIS A 550 -16.19 21.91 5.05
CA HIS A 550 -16.49 21.19 3.81
C HIS A 550 -17.99 20.97 3.58
N HIS A 551 -18.33 20.74 2.32
CA HIS A 551 -19.68 20.40 1.86
C HIS A 551 -20.14 19.05 2.46
N PRO A 552 -21.44 18.87 2.77
CA PRO A 552 -22.00 17.62 3.31
C PRO A 552 -21.65 16.34 2.53
N ASP A 553 -21.41 16.44 1.22
CA ASP A 553 -21.02 15.31 0.36
C ASP A 553 -19.68 14.65 0.77
N LEU A 554 -18.89 15.31 1.62
CA LEU A 554 -17.67 14.73 2.20
C LEU A 554 -17.94 13.37 2.86
N VAL A 555 -19.09 13.18 3.52
CA VAL A 555 -19.42 11.89 4.17
C VAL A 555 -19.51 10.77 3.13
N HIS A 556 -20.15 11.01 1.98
CA HIS A 556 -20.25 10.01 0.91
C HIS A 556 -18.87 9.72 0.33
N ALA A 557 -18.04 10.74 0.10
CA ALA A 557 -16.68 10.56 -0.38
C ALA A 557 -15.82 9.72 0.59
N LEU A 558 -15.90 9.99 1.90
CA LEU A 558 -15.18 9.22 2.93
C LEU A 558 -15.61 7.74 2.94
N VAL A 559 -16.92 7.46 2.83
CA VAL A 559 -17.43 6.08 2.77
C VAL A 559 -16.93 5.37 1.52
N ARG A 560 -16.94 6.04 0.36
CA ARG A 560 -16.40 5.48 -0.89
C ARG A 560 -14.93 5.08 -0.74
N HIS A 561 -14.09 5.97 -0.22
CA HIS A 561 -12.67 5.69 -0.05
C HIS A 561 -12.38 4.64 1.02
N LEU A 562 -13.17 4.61 2.11
CA LEU A 562 -13.07 3.55 3.13
C LEU A 562 -13.45 2.18 2.55
N ASN A 563 -14.50 2.10 1.74
CA ASN A 563 -14.92 0.87 1.07
C ASN A 563 -13.81 0.33 0.13
N ALA A 564 -13.25 1.21 -0.72
CA ALA A 564 -12.14 0.85 -1.61
C ALA A 564 -10.86 0.43 -0.85
N ALA A 565 -10.53 1.11 0.26
CA ALA A 565 -9.39 0.77 1.10
C ALA A 565 -9.55 -0.61 1.77
N LEU A 566 -10.76 -0.91 2.27
CA LEU A 566 -11.07 -2.21 2.86
C LEU A 566 -11.04 -3.34 1.83
N ALA A 567 -11.56 -3.10 0.63
CA ALA A 567 -11.47 -4.05 -0.49
C ALA A 567 -10.02 -4.38 -0.85
N THR A 568 -9.20 -3.33 -1.02
CA THR A 568 -7.77 -3.45 -1.34
C THR A 568 -7.02 -4.22 -0.26
N ARG A 569 -7.26 -3.89 1.02
CA ARG A 569 -6.64 -4.60 2.16
C ARG A 569 -7.06 -6.07 2.23
N ALA A 570 -8.35 -6.37 2.04
CA ALA A 570 -8.85 -7.74 2.06
C ALA A 570 -8.26 -8.58 0.91
N HIS A 571 -8.15 -8.00 -0.28
CA HIS A 571 -7.52 -8.64 -1.43
C HIS A 571 -6.02 -8.90 -1.18
N GLY A 572 -5.28 -7.87 -0.76
CA GLY A 572 -3.85 -7.98 -0.47
C GLY A 572 -3.55 -8.99 0.64
N ARG A 573 -4.38 -9.09 1.67
CA ARG A 573 -4.25 -10.11 2.73
C ARG A 573 -4.48 -11.52 2.19
N ARG A 574 -5.43 -11.70 1.27
CA ARG A 574 -5.68 -13.00 0.62
C ARG A 574 -4.51 -13.42 -0.25
N GLU A 575 -4.01 -12.51 -1.08
CA GLU A 575 -2.83 -12.75 -1.91
C GLU A 575 -1.61 -13.12 -1.07
N ALA A 576 -1.36 -12.38 0.03
CA ALA A 576 -0.31 -12.69 0.98
C ALA A 576 -0.44 -14.09 1.59
N VAL A 577 -1.62 -14.45 2.12
CA VAL A 577 -1.86 -15.78 2.70
C VAL A 577 -1.59 -16.88 1.68
N THR A 578 -2.07 -16.70 0.45
CA THR A 578 -1.86 -17.63 -0.63
C THR A 578 -0.39 -17.77 -1.03
N GLY A 579 0.32 -16.65 -1.20
CA GLY A 579 1.74 -16.63 -1.53
C GLY A 579 2.59 -17.31 -0.46
N ILE A 580 2.34 -16.99 0.82
CA ILE A 580 3.02 -17.59 1.98
C ILE A 580 2.73 -19.09 2.09
N ALA A 581 1.46 -19.50 1.93
CA ALA A 581 1.07 -20.92 2.01
C ALA A 581 1.81 -21.80 1.00
N ARG A 582 2.08 -21.26 -0.20
CA ARG A 582 2.71 -22.01 -1.29
C ARG A 582 4.22 -22.02 -1.28
N THR A 583 4.82 -20.86 -1.10
CA THR A 583 6.27 -20.68 -1.27
C THR A 583 6.99 -20.73 0.07
N ARG A 584 6.35 -20.21 1.12
CA ARG A 584 6.95 -19.88 2.42
C ARG A 584 8.13 -18.90 2.34
N ASP A 585 8.33 -18.25 1.19
CA ASP A 585 9.48 -17.40 0.93
C ASP A 585 9.37 -16.06 1.69
N GLU A 586 10.52 -15.52 2.09
CA GLU A 586 10.65 -14.25 2.81
C GLU A 586 10.07 -13.03 2.07
N PRO A 587 10.19 -12.87 0.73
CA PRO A 587 9.62 -11.73 0.01
C PRO A 587 8.10 -11.64 0.14
N TRP A 588 7.39 -12.77 0.12
CA TRP A 588 5.94 -12.80 0.34
C TRP A 588 5.57 -12.41 1.77
N GLN A 589 6.40 -12.80 2.74
CA GLN A 589 6.19 -12.36 4.13
C GLN A 589 6.39 -10.85 4.23
N GLU A 590 7.48 -10.30 3.69
CA GLU A 590 7.75 -8.86 3.76
C GLU A 590 6.68 -8.03 3.05
N GLU A 591 6.26 -8.46 1.86
CA GLU A 591 5.16 -7.80 1.14
C GLU A 591 3.85 -7.85 1.92
N ALA A 592 3.58 -8.98 2.58
CA ALA A 592 2.42 -9.15 3.45
C ALA A 592 2.45 -8.18 4.65
N ARG A 593 3.62 -8.00 5.29
CA ARG A 593 3.81 -7.02 6.39
C ARG A 593 3.54 -5.61 5.91
N ARG A 594 4.17 -5.22 4.79
CA ARG A 594 4.03 -3.89 4.18
C ARG A 594 2.58 -3.56 3.88
N ARG A 595 1.88 -4.44 3.14
CA ARG A 595 0.47 -4.23 2.74
C ARG A 595 -0.47 -4.17 3.94
N GLU A 596 -0.28 -5.02 4.93
CA GLU A 596 -1.11 -5.00 6.13
C GLU A 596 -0.88 -3.73 6.96
N ALA A 597 0.37 -3.28 7.08
CA ALA A 597 0.71 -2.02 7.75
C ALA A 597 0.07 -0.81 7.03
N ASP A 598 0.30 -0.67 5.73
CA ASP A 598 -0.24 0.43 4.92
C ASP A 598 -1.78 0.42 4.92
N GLY A 599 -2.38 -0.76 4.70
CA GLY A 599 -3.82 -0.95 4.73
C GLY A 599 -4.43 -0.64 6.10
N ALA A 600 -3.77 -1.02 7.20
CA ALA A 600 -4.23 -0.75 8.55
C ALA A 600 -4.24 0.75 8.88
N VAL A 601 -3.18 1.47 8.48
CA VAL A 601 -3.07 2.91 8.68
C VAL A 601 -4.19 3.64 7.92
N SER A 602 -4.30 3.40 6.61
CA SER A 602 -5.30 4.08 5.76
C SER A 602 -6.73 3.78 6.21
N THR A 603 -7.07 2.52 6.48
CA THR A 603 -8.43 2.14 6.89
C THR A 603 -8.81 2.69 8.26
N THR A 604 -7.85 2.80 9.19
CA THR A 604 -8.12 3.32 10.54
C THR A 604 -8.28 4.84 10.52
N ALA A 605 -7.44 5.55 9.76
CA ALA A 605 -7.58 6.99 9.57
C ALA A 605 -8.91 7.34 8.87
N LEU A 606 -9.32 6.59 7.84
CA LEU A 606 -10.61 6.78 7.17
C LEU A 606 -11.81 6.47 8.09
N GLN A 607 -11.72 5.44 8.94
CA GLN A 607 -12.75 5.18 9.95
C GLN A 607 -12.87 6.32 10.96
N LEU A 608 -11.74 6.86 11.43
CA LEU A 608 -11.72 8.03 12.29
C LEU A 608 -12.41 9.22 11.60
N MET A 609 -12.01 9.51 10.36
CA MET A 609 -12.56 10.60 9.57
C MET A 609 -14.08 10.48 9.38
N LEU A 610 -14.57 9.30 8.96
CA LEU A 610 -16.00 9.06 8.78
C LEU A 610 -16.76 9.26 10.08
N GLN A 611 -16.26 8.71 11.19
CA GLN A 611 -16.88 8.85 12.49
C GLN A 611 -16.93 10.31 12.95
N GLN A 612 -15.84 11.07 12.76
CA GLN A 612 -15.80 12.49 13.16
C GLN A 612 -16.68 13.36 12.26
N ALA A 613 -16.77 13.05 10.97
CA ALA A 613 -17.70 13.72 10.06
C ALA A 613 -19.17 13.47 10.44
N LEU A 614 -19.50 12.36 11.11
CA LEU A 614 -20.85 12.15 11.66
C LEU A 614 -21.10 12.90 12.97
N ILE A 615 -20.08 13.03 13.83
CA ILE A 615 -20.17 13.75 15.12
C ILE A 615 -20.19 15.25 14.91
N THR A 616 -19.36 15.73 13.99
CA THR A 616 -19.22 17.13 13.61
C THR A 616 -19.53 17.24 12.11
N PRO A 617 -20.83 17.27 11.74
CA PRO A 617 -21.25 17.26 10.34
C PRO A 617 -20.58 18.36 9.50
N PRO A 618 -20.13 18.04 8.27
CA PRO A 618 -19.71 19.05 7.32
C PRO A 618 -20.89 19.97 7.01
N ALA A 619 -20.66 21.28 7.01
CA ALA A 619 -21.70 22.29 6.80
C ALA A 619 -21.22 23.50 5.99
N GLY A 620 -20.02 23.43 5.42
CA GLY A 620 -19.41 24.50 4.63
C GLY A 620 -19.63 24.30 3.13
N ASP A 621 -18.84 25.03 2.35
CA ASP A 621 -18.93 25.08 0.88
C ASP A 621 -17.70 24.49 0.17
N LYS A 622 -16.63 24.16 0.91
CA LYS A 622 -15.44 23.55 0.30
C LYS A 622 -15.76 22.15 -0.23
N THR A 623 -15.46 21.93 -1.50
CA THR A 623 -15.64 20.64 -2.17
C THR A 623 -14.62 19.61 -1.68
N ALA A 624 -15.03 18.35 -1.57
CA ALA A 624 -14.14 17.23 -1.22
C ALA A 624 -13.56 16.58 -2.49
N ASP A 625 -12.39 17.04 -2.91
CA ASP A 625 -11.59 16.41 -3.97
C ASP A 625 -10.57 15.39 -3.40
N LEU A 626 -9.76 14.77 -4.26
CA LEU A 626 -8.82 13.71 -3.87
C LEU A 626 -7.74 14.22 -2.92
N ILE A 627 -7.17 15.39 -3.21
CA ILE A 627 -6.10 16.01 -2.41
C ILE A 627 -6.66 16.42 -1.05
N THR A 628 -7.85 17.01 -1.04
CA THR A 628 -8.54 17.42 0.19
C THR A 628 -8.79 16.22 1.10
N ILE A 629 -9.25 15.09 0.57
CA ILE A 629 -9.45 13.88 1.37
C ILE A 629 -8.11 13.33 1.86
N ALA A 630 -7.06 13.34 1.03
CA ALA A 630 -5.72 12.91 1.44
C ALA A 630 -5.16 13.77 2.59
N ASP A 631 -5.24 15.09 2.49
CA ASP A 631 -4.80 16.05 3.53
C ASP A 631 -5.53 15.78 4.85
N LEU A 632 -6.86 15.57 4.81
CA LEU A 632 -7.68 15.27 5.99
C LEU A 632 -7.31 13.91 6.63
N VAL A 633 -7.13 12.88 5.80
CA VAL A 633 -6.75 11.53 6.27
C VAL A 633 -5.35 11.55 6.87
N ALA A 634 -4.41 12.33 6.33
CA ALA A 634 -3.08 12.49 6.90
C ALA A 634 -3.09 13.25 8.24
N LEU A 635 -3.93 14.28 8.39
CA LEU A 635 -4.13 14.95 9.67
C LEU A 635 -4.75 13.99 10.71
N ALA A 636 -5.73 13.18 10.31
CA ALA A 636 -6.31 12.15 11.18
C ALA A 636 -5.32 11.04 11.55
N GLU A 637 -4.45 10.63 10.62
CA GLU A 637 -3.34 9.71 10.89
C GLU A 637 -2.40 10.31 11.95
N LEU A 638 -1.97 11.57 11.77
CA LEU A 638 -1.08 12.25 12.70
C LEU A 638 -1.70 12.36 14.10
N LEU A 639 -2.98 12.76 14.18
CA LEU A 639 -3.73 12.79 15.43
C LEU A 639 -3.77 11.40 16.09
N LEU A 640 -4.12 10.37 15.33
CA LEU A 640 -4.24 9.01 15.85
C LEU A 640 -2.89 8.50 16.36
N ARG A 641 -1.80 8.66 15.58
CA ARG A 641 -0.44 8.29 16.00
C ARG A 641 -0.04 9.00 17.30
N THR A 642 -0.29 10.30 17.37
CA THR A 642 -0.01 11.10 18.58
C THR A 642 -0.78 10.58 19.79
N ALA A 643 -2.07 10.30 19.63
CA ALA A 643 -2.91 9.79 20.71
C ALA A 643 -2.56 8.36 21.13
N LEU A 644 -2.17 7.50 20.16
CA LEU A 644 -1.74 6.13 20.41
C LEU A 644 -0.39 6.04 21.15
N VAL A 645 0.36 7.14 21.27
CA VAL A 645 1.56 7.22 22.13
C VAL A 645 1.24 7.93 23.45
N ALA A 646 0.55 9.08 23.39
CA ALA A 646 0.26 9.87 24.58
C ALA A 646 -0.66 9.16 25.58
N LEU A 647 -1.71 8.47 25.11
CA LEU A 647 -2.71 7.87 25.99
C LEU A 647 -2.20 6.61 26.70
N PRO A 648 -1.52 5.66 26.06
CA PRO A 648 -0.87 4.55 26.78
C PRO A 648 0.14 5.05 27.82
N ALA A 649 0.93 6.08 27.50
CA ALA A 649 1.86 6.69 28.44
C ALA A 649 1.11 7.31 29.65
N SER A 650 -0.04 7.98 29.43
CA SER A 650 -0.89 8.48 30.52
C SER A 650 -1.43 7.37 31.45
N LYS A 651 -1.51 6.13 30.94
CA LYS A 651 -1.86 4.92 31.69
C LYS A 651 -0.64 4.18 32.24
N ARG A 652 0.55 4.79 32.16
CA ARG A 652 1.82 4.25 32.64
C ARG A 652 2.24 2.96 31.91
N LEU A 653 1.89 2.81 30.62
CA LEU A 653 2.30 1.65 29.84
C LEU A 653 3.78 1.73 29.42
N HIS A 654 4.23 2.89 28.97
CA HIS A 654 5.61 3.16 28.54
C HIS A 654 6.02 4.60 28.93
N PRO A 655 7.32 4.95 28.90
CA PRO A 655 7.75 6.34 29.08
C PRO A 655 7.37 7.21 27.89
N VAL A 656 7.50 8.53 28.02
CA VAL A 656 7.20 9.46 26.92
C VAL A 656 8.13 10.66 26.95
N THR A 657 8.55 11.08 25.77
CA THR A 657 9.28 12.34 25.53
C THR A 657 8.52 13.13 24.47
N LEU A 658 8.10 14.35 24.80
CA LEU A 658 7.43 15.27 23.89
C LEU A 658 8.33 16.47 23.66
N THR A 659 8.75 16.70 22.42
CA THR A 659 9.47 17.91 22.04
C THR A 659 8.59 18.77 21.14
N ILE A 660 8.42 20.04 21.48
CA ILE A 660 7.67 21.02 20.69
C ILE A 660 8.60 22.18 20.36
N HIS A 661 8.82 22.41 19.07
CA HIS A 661 9.60 23.52 18.55
C HIS A 661 8.76 24.82 18.54
N PRO A 662 9.35 26.03 18.63
CA PRO A 662 8.61 27.30 18.51
C PRO A 662 7.79 27.47 17.22
N THR A 663 8.13 26.73 16.16
CA THR A 663 7.34 26.67 14.93
C THR A 663 6.06 25.83 15.08
N GLY A 664 5.82 25.18 16.22
CA GLY A 664 4.69 24.28 16.46
C GLY A 664 4.92 22.84 15.99
N VAL A 665 6.03 22.56 15.28
CA VAL A 665 6.43 21.19 14.94
C VAL A 665 6.73 20.42 16.22
N PHE A 666 6.28 19.17 16.29
CA PHE A 666 6.45 18.35 17.48
C PHE A 666 6.91 16.92 17.14
N THR A 667 7.60 16.29 18.09
CA THR A 667 7.88 14.86 18.11
C THR A 667 7.38 14.27 19.42
N LEU A 668 6.88 13.03 19.37
CA LEU A 668 6.36 12.33 20.54
C LEU A 668 6.85 10.88 20.48
N ASP A 669 7.77 10.55 21.37
CA ASP A 669 8.49 9.28 21.38
C ASP A 669 8.18 8.48 22.64
N ASP A 670 8.15 7.14 22.51
CA ASP A 670 7.88 6.19 23.60
C ASP A 670 9.16 5.63 24.26
N THR A 671 10.33 6.14 23.88
CA THR A 671 11.64 5.75 24.41
C THR A 671 12.30 6.85 25.26
N LEU A 672 13.12 6.45 26.24
CA LEU A 672 14.00 7.36 26.98
C LEU A 672 15.37 7.41 26.28
N GLU A 673 15.73 8.55 25.68
CA GLU A 673 17.08 8.75 25.13
C GLU A 673 18.16 8.87 26.22
N THR A 674 17.79 8.94 27.51
CA THR A 674 18.73 9.08 28.63
C THR A 674 18.64 7.89 29.59
N ALA A 675 19.72 7.11 29.65
CA ALA A 675 19.88 5.91 30.47
C ALA A 675 19.95 6.13 32.00
N ASP A 676 19.73 7.36 32.49
CA ASP A 676 19.97 7.74 33.89
C ASP A 676 18.72 8.07 34.72
N ALA A 677 17.50 7.94 34.17
CA ALA A 677 16.28 8.02 34.95
C ALA A 677 15.86 6.60 35.38
N GLY A 678 16.01 6.30 36.68
CA GLY A 678 15.64 5.01 37.26
C GLY A 678 14.19 4.58 37.00
N PRO A 679 13.87 3.27 37.17
CA PRO A 679 12.60 2.68 36.81
C PRO A 679 11.53 2.99 37.87
N GLU A 680 10.98 4.20 37.90
CA GLU A 680 9.89 4.51 38.82
C GLU A 680 8.63 4.94 38.08
N GLY A 681 7.73 3.95 37.84
CA GLY A 681 6.29 4.21 37.74
C GLY A 681 5.54 3.64 36.53
N HIS A 682 6.19 3.02 35.54
CA HIS A 682 5.53 2.45 34.35
C HIS A 682 5.68 0.93 34.24
N LEU A 683 4.78 0.28 33.48
CA LEU A 683 4.75 -1.16 33.26
C LEU A 683 5.79 -1.64 32.23
N GLY A 684 6.34 -0.72 31.42
CA GLY A 684 7.39 -1.03 30.45
C GLY A 684 6.90 -1.96 29.35
N PHE A 685 5.67 -1.74 28.87
CA PHE A 685 5.08 -2.54 27.79
C PHE A 685 5.72 -2.17 26.45
N ASP A 686 6.36 -3.15 25.82
CA ASP A 686 6.94 -3.05 24.49
C ASP A 686 5.88 -3.37 23.43
N THR A 687 5.27 -2.31 22.89
CA THR A 687 4.22 -2.42 21.88
C THR A 687 4.77 -2.99 20.56
N ALA A 688 6.02 -2.67 20.21
CA ALA A 688 6.63 -3.12 18.96
C ALA A 688 6.89 -4.64 19.00
N ALA A 689 7.48 -5.14 20.09
CA ALA A 689 7.72 -6.57 20.28
C ALA A 689 6.41 -7.37 20.31
N TYR A 690 5.36 -6.86 20.98
CA TYR A 690 4.04 -7.50 20.99
C TYR A 690 3.43 -7.60 19.59
N ARG A 691 3.44 -6.51 18.80
CA ARG A 691 2.94 -6.50 17.42
C ARG A 691 3.73 -7.45 16.53
N HIS A 692 5.06 -7.46 16.66
CA HIS A 692 5.92 -8.38 15.92
C HIS A 692 5.56 -9.85 16.23
N ALA A 693 5.33 -10.21 17.49
CA ALA A 693 4.92 -11.56 17.84
C ALA A 693 3.54 -11.94 17.26
N GLN A 694 2.58 -11.02 17.27
CA GLN A 694 1.26 -11.22 16.63
C GLN A 694 1.39 -11.44 15.12
N GLU A 695 2.25 -10.66 14.48
CA GLU A 695 2.55 -10.77 13.05
C GLU A 695 3.20 -12.11 12.71
N GLN A 696 4.23 -12.53 13.45
CA GLN A 696 4.87 -13.83 13.27
C GLN A 696 3.88 -14.98 13.45
N HIS A 697 3.01 -14.90 14.46
CA HIS A 697 1.97 -15.90 14.66
C HIS A 697 0.97 -15.95 13.49
N TRP A 698 0.60 -14.80 12.92
CA TRP A 698 -0.23 -14.75 11.73
C TRP A 698 0.48 -15.36 10.50
N LEU A 699 1.76 -15.04 10.28
CA LEU A 699 2.56 -15.60 9.18
C LEU A 699 2.68 -17.12 9.29
N THR A 700 2.95 -17.66 10.48
CA THR A 700 2.99 -19.10 10.73
C THR A 700 1.65 -19.76 10.38
N ARG A 701 0.53 -19.16 10.79
CA ARG A 701 -0.80 -19.67 10.43
C ARG A 701 -1.07 -19.59 8.94
N ALA A 702 -0.69 -18.50 8.28
CA ALA A 702 -0.81 -18.35 6.83
C ALA A 702 -0.04 -19.44 6.08
N GLY A 703 1.17 -19.81 6.55
CA GLY A 703 1.99 -20.89 5.98
C GLY A 703 1.41 -22.31 6.13
N THR A 704 0.36 -22.47 6.94
CA THR A 704 -0.41 -23.71 7.10
C THR A 704 -1.78 -23.69 6.43
N ALA A 705 -2.16 -22.58 5.81
CA ALA A 705 -3.42 -22.50 5.09
C ALA A 705 -3.37 -23.40 3.83
N GLU A 706 -4.52 -23.94 3.45
CA GLU A 706 -4.69 -24.66 2.19
C GLU A 706 -5.60 -23.82 1.27
N PRO A 707 -5.03 -22.94 0.43
CA PRO A 707 -5.83 -22.12 -0.49
C PRO A 707 -6.64 -23.01 -1.43
N GLN A 708 -7.94 -22.74 -1.54
CA GLN A 708 -8.80 -23.45 -2.47
C GLN A 708 -8.35 -23.17 -3.90
N ARG A 709 -8.02 -24.22 -4.65
CA ARG A 709 -7.79 -24.11 -6.10
C ARG A 709 -9.13 -23.94 -6.81
N LEU A 710 -9.17 -23.07 -7.80
CA LEU A 710 -10.33 -22.94 -8.68
C LEU A 710 -10.39 -24.12 -9.64
N THR A 711 -11.59 -24.60 -9.92
CA THR A 711 -11.80 -25.41 -11.12
C THR A 711 -11.85 -24.50 -12.37
N PRO A 712 -11.62 -25.04 -13.57
CA PRO A 712 -11.84 -24.34 -14.83
C PRO A 712 -13.17 -23.57 -14.87
N GLU A 713 -14.26 -24.22 -14.47
CA GLU A 713 -15.62 -23.66 -14.52
C GLU A 713 -15.80 -22.50 -13.53
N ASP A 714 -15.17 -22.58 -12.35
CA ASP A 714 -15.22 -21.53 -11.34
C ASP A 714 -14.51 -20.25 -11.83
N LEU A 715 -13.39 -20.38 -12.56
CA LEU A 715 -12.60 -19.25 -13.07
C LEU A 715 -13.43 -18.33 -13.97
N PHE A 716 -14.19 -18.92 -14.91
CA PHE A 716 -15.01 -18.17 -15.87
C PHE A 716 -16.36 -17.73 -15.27
N THR A 717 -16.89 -18.47 -14.29
CA THR A 717 -18.12 -18.08 -13.59
C THR A 717 -17.89 -16.86 -12.70
N ALA A 718 -16.76 -16.81 -11.96
CA ALA A 718 -16.44 -15.73 -11.03
C ALA A 718 -16.35 -14.33 -11.68
N ARG A 719 -15.92 -14.22 -12.94
CA ARG A 719 -15.78 -12.94 -13.66
C ARG A 719 -16.98 -12.52 -14.49
N SER A 720 -17.88 -13.44 -14.83
CA SER A 720 -19.13 -13.10 -15.55
C SER A 720 -20.13 -12.31 -14.68
N GLY A 721 -19.78 -11.98 -13.43
CA GLY A 721 -20.63 -11.26 -12.49
C GLY A 721 -21.84 -12.08 -12.02
N SER A 722 -21.91 -13.37 -12.41
CA SER A 722 -22.97 -14.27 -11.99
C SER A 722 -22.69 -14.74 -10.57
N ARG A 723 -23.46 -14.24 -9.62
CA ARG A 723 -23.42 -14.71 -8.23
C ARG A 723 -24.32 -15.93 -8.09
N THR A 724 -23.78 -17.00 -7.52
CA THR A 724 -24.57 -18.18 -7.17
C THR A 724 -25.43 -17.87 -5.94
N PRO A 725 -26.77 -18.05 -6.01
CA PRO A 725 -27.62 -17.85 -4.84
C PRO A 725 -27.25 -18.81 -3.71
N ILE A 726 -26.99 -18.26 -2.52
CA ILE A 726 -26.70 -19.05 -1.31
C ILE A 726 -27.93 -18.98 -0.40
N ALA A 727 -28.40 -20.14 0.07
CA ALA A 727 -29.49 -20.21 1.04
C ALA A 727 -29.03 -19.73 2.42
N PHE A 728 -29.86 -18.94 3.10
CA PHE A 728 -29.59 -18.51 4.46
C PHE A 728 -29.61 -19.72 5.42
N THR A 729 -28.57 -19.83 6.26
CA THR A 729 -28.46 -20.87 7.28
C THR A 729 -28.55 -20.24 8.67
N GLN A 730 -29.59 -20.58 9.43
CA GLN A 730 -29.76 -20.14 10.81
C GLN A 730 -28.77 -20.83 11.75
N LEU A 731 -28.33 -20.13 12.79
CA LEU A 731 -27.38 -20.60 13.80
C LEU A 731 -27.87 -21.83 14.58
N HIS A 732 -29.19 -21.99 14.75
CA HIS A 732 -29.85 -23.08 15.48
C HIS A 732 -29.11 -23.57 16.74
N PRO A 733 -28.78 -22.69 17.71
CA PRO A 733 -28.11 -23.12 18.93
C PRO A 733 -29.00 -24.09 19.73
N PRO A 734 -28.43 -25.09 20.43
CA PRO A 734 -29.22 -26.02 21.24
C PRO A 734 -30.07 -25.24 22.25
N ALA A 735 -31.37 -25.54 22.37
CA ALA A 735 -32.33 -24.72 23.12
C ALA A 735 -31.95 -24.50 24.61
N SER A 736 -31.22 -25.43 25.22
CA SER A 736 -30.73 -25.33 26.60
C SER A 736 -29.35 -24.66 26.74
N SER A 737 -28.69 -24.33 25.63
CA SER A 737 -27.36 -23.70 25.64
C SER A 737 -27.41 -22.26 26.16
N THR A 738 -26.28 -21.80 26.70
CA THR A 738 -26.11 -20.40 27.09
C THR A 738 -26.20 -19.46 25.89
N LEU A 739 -25.78 -19.90 24.70
CA LEU A 739 -25.88 -19.14 23.46
C LEU A 739 -27.34 -18.93 23.02
N ALA A 740 -28.17 -19.97 23.04
CA ALA A 740 -29.61 -19.84 22.74
C ALA A 740 -30.33 -18.89 23.70
N ARG A 741 -29.94 -18.90 24.98
CA ARG A 741 -30.47 -17.98 25.99
C ARG A 741 -30.01 -16.54 25.75
N ALA A 742 -28.76 -16.34 25.34
CA ALA A 742 -28.26 -15.02 24.98
C ALA A 742 -29.03 -14.46 23.78
N ASP A 743 -29.26 -15.27 22.75
CA ASP A 743 -30.04 -14.91 21.56
C ASP A 743 -31.49 -14.52 21.90
N ALA A 744 -32.14 -15.28 22.80
CA ALA A 744 -33.47 -14.92 23.30
C ALA A 744 -33.48 -13.59 24.08
N ALA A 745 -32.45 -13.31 24.87
CA ALA A 745 -32.31 -12.04 25.60
C ALA A 745 -32.11 -10.86 24.63
N LEU A 746 -31.33 -11.05 23.55
CA LEU A 746 -31.20 -10.06 22.48
C LEU A 746 -32.55 -9.80 21.80
N THR A 747 -33.27 -10.86 21.42
CA THR A 747 -34.60 -10.73 20.80
C THR A 747 -35.58 -9.97 21.68
N ALA A 748 -35.56 -10.21 22.99
CA ALA A 748 -36.45 -9.52 23.93
C ALA A 748 -36.12 -8.03 24.11
N GLN A 749 -34.84 -7.65 24.07
CA GLN A 749 -34.40 -6.27 24.40
C GLN A 749 -34.14 -5.40 23.16
N TRP A 750 -33.65 -5.99 22.08
CA TRP A 750 -33.37 -5.32 20.81
C TRP A 750 -34.45 -5.54 19.77
N GLY A 751 -35.36 -6.51 19.96
CA GLY A 751 -36.35 -6.91 18.96
C GLY A 751 -35.78 -7.84 17.87
N CYS A 752 -34.50 -8.19 17.94
CA CYS A 752 -33.82 -9.06 16.98
C CYS A 752 -32.76 -9.95 17.66
N GLY A 753 -32.54 -11.14 17.12
CA GLY A 753 -31.47 -12.07 17.52
C GLY A 753 -30.24 -12.03 16.61
N LEU A 754 -29.32 -12.96 16.84
CA LEU A 754 -28.07 -13.15 16.08
C LEU A 754 -28.35 -13.47 14.61
N ASP A 755 -29.36 -14.29 14.30
CA ASP A 755 -29.73 -14.64 12.92
C ASP A 755 -30.17 -13.42 12.12
N ALA A 756 -30.95 -12.52 12.72
CA ALA A 756 -31.39 -11.29 12.06
C ALA A 756 -30.23 -10.33 11.81
N LEU A 757 -29.28 -10.20 12.75
CA LEU A 757 -28.05 -9.42 12.55
C LEU A 757 -27.21 -9.99 11.42
N ALA A 758 -27.00 -11.32 11.41
CA ALA A 758 -26.24 -12.01 10.36
C ALA A 758 -26.91 -11.86 8.99
N ALA A 759 -28.23 -11.98 8.92
CA ALA A 759 -29.00 -11.83 7.69
C ALA A 759 -28.90 -10.42 7.11
N VAL A 760 -29.02 -9.38 7.94
CA VAL A 760 -28.88 -7.98 7.48
C VAL A 760 -27.47 -7.71 6.98
N LEU A 761 -26.43 -8.16 7.71
CA LEU A 761 -25.04 -7.99 7.28
C LEU A 761 -24.76 -8.71 5.96
N ALA A 762 -25.22 -9.95 5.80
CA ALA A 762 -25.07 -10.71 4.56
C ALA A 762 -25.78 -10.00 3.39
N THR A 763 -27.05 -9.60 3.59
CA THR A 763 -27.84 -8.89 2.56
C THR A 763 -27.18 -7.56 2.16
N ALA A 764 -26.71 -6.77 3.12
CA ALA A 764 -26.05 -5.49 2.85
C ALA A 764 -24.66 -5.66 2.21
N SER A 765 -23.93 -6.74 2.51
CA SER A 765 -22.64 -7.06 1.86
C SER A 765 -22.80 -7.48 0.40
N ASP A 766 -23.98 -8.00 0.04
CA ASP A 766 -24.31 -8.43 -1.33
C ASP A 766 -25.04 -7.35 -2.13
N TRP A 767 -25.35 -6.20 -1.51
CA TRP A 767 -26.23 -5.19 -2.08
C TRP A 767 -25.69 -4.61 -3.39
N PRO A 768 -26.53 -4.43 -4.43
CA PRO A 768 -26.11 -3.82 -5.69
C PRO A 768 -25.56 -2.41 -5.51
N THR A 769 -24.39 -2.14 -6.08
CA THR A 769 -23.70 -0.84 -5.95
C THR A 769 -23.68 -0.04 -7.25
N ARG A 770 -23.46 1.27 -7.11
CA ARG A 770 -23.14 2.17 -8.22
C ARG A 770 -21.70 1.93 -8.68
N PRO A 771 -21.27 2.51 -9.82
CA PRO A 771 -19.87 2.41 -10.27
C PRO A 771 -18.83 2.91 -9.26
N ASP A 772 -19.23 3.71 -8.27
CA ASP A 772 -18.37 4.16 -7.17
C ASP A 772 -18.19 3.12 -6.05
N GLY A 773 -18.82 1.95 -6.15
CA GLY A 773 -18.74 0.85 -5.19
C GLY A 773 -19.60 1.04 -3.93
N THR A 774 -20.51 2.02 -3.91
CA THR A 774 -21.44 2.29 -2.79
C THR A 774 -22.91 2.23 -3.23
N ALA A 775 -23.83 2.12 -2.28
CA ALA A 775 -25.27 2.11 -2.56
C ALA A 775 -26.05 2.97 -1.57
N LEU A 776 -27.13 3.61 -2.04
CA LEU A 776 -28.08 4.34 -1.20
C LEU A 776 -29.44 3.62 -1.26
N THR A 777 -30.01 3.32 -0.10
CA THR A 777 -31.33 2.68 0.04
C THR A 777 -32.02 3.20 1.31
N SER A 778 -33.25 2.77 1.58
CA SER A 778 -33.94 3.04 2.86
C SER A 778 -33.82 1.86 3.82
N ARG A 779 -34.04 2.13 5.11
CA ARG A 779 -34.03 1.10 6.15
C ARG A 779 -35.09 0.03 5.91
N ASP A 780 -36.28 0.45 5.46
CA ASP A 780 -37.39 -0.44 5.14
C ASP A 780 -37.12 -1.34 3.94
N GLU A 781 -36.45 -0.84 2.91
CA GLU A 781 -36.12 -1.63 1.73
C GLU A 781 -35.10 -2.73 2.07
N LEU A 782 -34.02 -2.38 2.76
CA LEU A 782 -33.04 -3.37 3.23
C LEU A 782 -33.68 -4.43 4.16
N ALA A 783 -34.55 -4.01 5.07
CA ALA A 783 -35.25 -4.93 5.98
C ALA A 783 -36.17 -5.92 5.25
N ARG A 784 -36.90 -5.44 4.23
CA ARG A 784 -37.79 -6.27 3.38
C ARG A 784 -37.01 -7.28 2.55
N GLU A 785 -35.96 -6.85 1.87
CA GLU A 785 -35.10 -7.74 1.07
C GLU A 785 -34.43 -8.80 1.96
N THR A 786 -33.94 -8.38 3.13
CA THR A 786 -33.37 -9.30 4.12
C THR A 786 -34.40 -10.34 4.56
N ALA A 787 -35.64 -9.92 4.87
CA ALA A 787 -36.71 -10.83 5.28
C ALA A 787 -37.12 -11.79 4.16
N ALA A 788 -37.16 -11.31 2.91
CA ALA A 788 -37.49 -12.13 1.74
C ALA A 788 -36.46 -13.23 1.50
N TRP A 789 -35.16 -12.90 1.61
CA TRP A 789 -34.08 -13.87 1.42
C TRP A 789 -33.92 -14.83 2.60
N SER A 790 -33.89 -14.32 3.83
CA SER A 790 -33.63 -15.12 5.05
C SER A 790 -34.86 -15.87 5.59
N GLN A 791 -36.07 -15.51 5.13
CA GLN A 791 -37.36 -15.98 5.66
C GLN A 791 -37.58 -15.65 7.15
N LEU A 792 -36.83 -14.71 7.71
CA LEU A 792 -37.03 -14.19 9.07
C LEU A 792 -38.18 -13.16 9.09
N PRO A 793 -38.85 -12.95 10.25
CA PRO A 793 -39.89 -11.94 10.36
C PRO A 793 -39.36 -10.52 10.04
N GLU A 794 -40.07 -9.78 9.20
CA GLU A 794 -39.66 -8.41 8.80
C GLU A 794 -39.50 -7.46 9.98
N ALA A 795 -40.26 -7.64 11.06
CA ALA A 795 -40.10 -6.86 12.28
C ALA A 795 -38.71 -7.09 12.94
N GLN A 796 -38.19 -8.32 12.89
CA GLN A 796 -36.87 -8.65 13.42
C GLN A 796 -35.75 -8.13 12.52
N THR A 797 -35.90 -8.23 11.19
CA THR A 797 -34.89 -7.69 10.26
C THR A 797 -34.85 -6.17 10.32
N ARG A 798 -36.01 -5.49 10.44
CA ARG A 798 -36.08 -4.04 10.66
C ARG A 798 -35.39 -3.63 11.96
N ALA A 799 -35.65 -4.34 13.06
CA ALA A 799 -34.96 -4.10 14.32
C ALA A 799 -33.44 -4.31 14.19
N ALA A 800 -32.99 -5.34 13.47
CA ALA A 800 -31.58 -5.57 13.20
C ALA A 800 -30.93 -4.46 12.36
N VAL A 801 -31.63 -3.92 11.35
CA VAL A 801 -31.17 -2.74 10.59
C VAL A 801 -30.95 -1.57 11.54
N GLU A 802 -31.93 -1.22 12.38
CA GLU A 802 -31.79 -0.13 13.37
C GLU A 802 -30.60 -0.33 14.30
N GLN A 803 -30.35 -1.58 14.72
CA GLN A 803 -29.21 -1.95 15.56
C GLN A 803 -27.85 -1.81 14.86
N LEU A 804 -27.81 -1.80 13.52
CA LEU A 804 -26.56 -1.74 12.74
C LEU A 804 -26.30 -0.36 12.13
N VAL A 805 -27.20 0.62 12.35
CA VAL A 805 -27.06 1.98 11.84
C VAL A 805 -26.15 2.84 12.71
N LEU A 806 -25.14 3.43 12.10
CA LEU A 806 -24.33 4.51 12.67
C LEU A 806 -24.95 5.86 12.29
N HIS A 807 -25.35 6.63 13.28
CA HIS A 807 -25.95 7.95 13.10
C HIS A 807 -25.30 8.97 14.05
N PRO A 808 -25.46 10.28 13.83
CA PRO A 808 -24.80 11.30 14.66
C PRO A 808 -25.01 11.12 16.18
N GLY A 809 -26.23 10.74 16.58
CA GLY A 809 -26.61 10.55 17.98
C GLY A 809 -25.92 9.39 18.71
N ASN A 810 -25.54 8.30 18.01
CA ASN A 810 -24.81 7.17 18.62
C ASN A 810 -23.31 7.19 18.31
N ALA A 811 -22.88 7.96 17.30
CA ALA A 811 -21.48 8.12 16.94
C ALA A 811 -20.67 8.91 18.00
N ALA A 812 -21.33 9.87 18.68
CA ALA A 812 -20.75 10.68 19.73
C ALA A 812 -20.52 9.84 21.00
N GLY A 813 -19.26 9.50 21.28
CA GLY A 813 -18.88 8.81 22.50
C GLY A 813 -18.73 9.78 23.68
N GLY A 814 -19.16 9.39 24.88
CA GLY A 814 -19.02 10.20 26.10
C GLY A 814 -17.62 10.16 26.74
N HIS A 815 -16.58 9.78 26.00
CA HIS A 815 -15.22 9.60 26.51
C HIS A 815 -14.27 10.63 25.89
N THR A 816 -13.33 11.15 26.68
CA THR A 816 -12.24 11.99 26.16
C THR A 816 -11.38 11.17 25.21
N HIS A 817 -10.99 11.75 24.07
CA HIS A 817 -10.21 11.07 23.03
C HIS A 817 -10.84 9.74 22.56
N ALA A 818 -12.18 9.69 22.46
CA ALA A 818 -12.95 8.46 22.19
C ALA A 818 -12.50 7.69 20.93
N TYR A 819 -11.84 8.32 19.96
CA TYR A 819 -11.31 7.64 18.78
C TYR A 819 -10.20 6.64 19.03
N THR A 820 -9.60 6.66 20.21
CA THR A 820 -8.63 5.64 20.63
C THR A 820 -9.29 4.43 21.31
N GLU A 821 -10.58 4.52 21.61
CA GLU A 821 -11.35 3.42 22.20
C GLU A 821 -11.91 2.53 21.09
N VAL A 822 -11.55 1.24 21.14
CA VAL A 822 -12.07 0.24 20.22
C VAL A 822 -13.32 -0.39 20.83
N GLU A 823 -13.19 -1.19 21.87
CA GLU A 823 -14.27 -2.06 22.38
C GLU A 823 -15.34 -1.33 23.19
N ARG A 824 -15.07 -0.09 23.63
CA ARG A 824 -15.96 0.70 24.49
C ARG A 824 -16.78 1.74 23.72
N ARG A 825 -16.70 1.75 22.39
CA ARG A 825 -17.29 2.77 21.54
C ARG A 825 -18.07 2.18 20.35
N ILE A 826 -19.18 2.82 20.03
CA ILE A 826 -19.90 2.65 18.75
C ILE A 826 -19.06 3.28 17.63
N ARG A 827 -18.79 2.52 16.56
CA ARG A 827 -17.86 2.88 15.48
C ARG A 827 -18.31 2.27 14.14
N PRO A 828 -17.73 2.64 12.98
CA PRO A 828 -18.21 2.18 11.69
C PRO A 828 -18.15 0.66 11.53
N LEU A 829 -17.15 0.00 12.12
CA LEU A 829 -17.04 -1.47 12.08
C LEU A 829 -18.02 -2.22 12.99
N THR A 830 -18.68 -1.53 13.93
CA THR A 830 -19.70 -2.14 14.79
C THR A 830 -21.11 -1.79 14.33
N HIS A 831 -21.26 -0.68 13.60
CA HIS A 831 -22.50 -0.19 13.01
C HIS A 831 -22.22 0.20 11.55
N PRO A 832 -22.14 -0.77 10.62
CA PRO A 832 -21.65 -0.54 9.27
C PRO A 832 -22.64 0.14 8.32
N LEU A 833 -23.90 0.32 8.72
CA LEU A 833 -24.90 1.01 7.92
C LEU A 833 -24.83 2.51 8.23
N ILE A 834 -24.34 3.33 7.31
CA ILE A 834 -24.08 4.75 7.59
C ILE A 834 -25.36 5.54 7.33
N ALA A 835 -25.86 6.24 8.34
CA ALA A 835 -27.05 7.08 8.18
C ALA A 835 -26.82 8.19 7.15
N HIS A 836 -27.81 8.40 6.28
CA HIS A 836 -27.79 9.44 5.26
C HIS A 836 -29.17 10.09 5.15
N ASN A 837 -29.29 11.36 5.54
CA ASN A 837 -30.57 12.04 5.75
C ASN A 837 -31.47 11.29 6.78
N ASP A 838 -32.76 11.63 6.86
CA ASP A 838 -33.62 11.14 7.94
C ASP A 838 -33.91 9.62 7.90
N ASP A 839 -34.09 9.03 6.71
CA ASP A 839 -34.43 7.60 6.53
C ASP A 839 -33.49 6.83 5.56
N GLY A 840 -32.53 7.54 4.94
CA GLY A 840 -31.58 6.91 4.03
C GLY A 840 -30.44 6.22 4.78
N ILE A 841 -29.93 5.14 4.18
CA ILE A 841 -28.70 4.48 4.58
C ILE A 841 -27.75 4.36 3.39
N LEU A 842 -26.49 4.68 3.64
CA LEU A 842 -25.39 4.49 2.71
C LEU A 842 -24.70 3.16 3.05
N ILE A 843 -24.69 2.25 2.09
CA ILE A 843 -24.11 0.91 2.20
C ILE A 843 -22.75 0.90 1.49
N ALA A 844 -21.73 0.45 2.23
CA ALA A 844 -20.40 0.15 1.73
C ALA A 844 -20.15 -1.37 1.91
N PRO A 845 -20.29 -2.19 0.86
CA PRO A 845 -20.26 -3.64 1.01
C PRO A 845 -19.01 -4.22 1.69
N TRP A 846 -17.83 -3.66 1.45
CA TRP A 846 -16.58 -4.10 2.09
C TRP A 846 -16.47 -3.64 3.55
N LEU A 847 -17.09 -2.52 3.93
CA LEU A 847 -17.27 -2.13 5.33
C LEU A 847 -18.18 -3.12 6.06
N VAL A 848 -19.30 -3.49 5.42
CA VAL A 848 -20.26 -4.46 5.96
C VAL A 848 -19.61 -5.84 6.11
N HIS A 849 -18.90 -6.32 5.09
CA HIS A 849 -18.21 -7.61 5.14
C HIS A 849 -17.11 -7.65 6.20
N THR A 850 -16.30 -6.58 6.34
CA THR A 850 -15.31 -6.48 7.42
C THR A 850 -15.99 -6.50 8.79
N SER A 851 -17.16 -5.88 8.91
CA SER A 851 -17.96 -5.90 10.15
C SER A 851 -18.52 -7.30 10.41
N GLN A 852 -18.98 -8.02 9.39
CA GLN A 852 -19.42 -9.42 9.51
C GLN A 852 -18.30 -10.32 10.06
N GLN A 853 -17.08 -10.19 9.54
CA GLN A 853 -15.90 -10.89 10.06
C GLN A 853 -15.58 -10.52 11.51
N LEU A 854 -15.74 -9.24 11.88
CA LEU A 854 -15.58 -8.78 13.26
C LEU A 854 -16.62 -9.40 14.20
N TYR A 855 -17.89 -9.41 13.80
CA TYR A 855 -18.98 -10.04 14.57
C TYR A 855 -18.74 -11.53 14.76
N ALA A 856 -18.33 -12.25 13.70
CA ALA A 856 -17.99 -13.66 13.78
C ALA A 856 -16.84 -13.91 14.77
N THR A 857 -15.77 -13.11 14.70
CA THR A 857 -14.62 -13.21 15.60
C THR A 857 -15.02 -12.97 17.06
N TYR A 858 -15.82 -11.94 17.34
CA TYR A 858 -16.27 -11.64 18.70
C TYR A 858 -17.23 -12.70 19.23
N LEU A 859 -18.11 -13.25 18.39
CA LEU A 859 -19.04 -14.29 18.78
C LEU A 859 -18.29 -15.60 19.13
N ALA A 860 -17.23 -15.93 18.38
CA ALA A 860 -16.32 -17.03 18.69
C ALA A 860 -15.63 -16.84 20.06
N ASP A 861 -15.33 -15.59 20.43
CA ASP A 861 -14.84 -15.21 21.76
C ASP A 861 -15.92 -15.19 22.85
N GLY A 862 -17.18 -15.50 22.51
CA GLY A 862 -18.31 -15.44 23.45
C GLY A 862 -18.67 -14.02 23.86
N ARG A 863 -18.70 -13.08 22.92
CA ARG A 863 -19.14 -11.68 23.13
C ARG A 863 -19.69 -11.08 21.82
N LEU A 864 -20.24 -9.87 21.90
CA LEU A 864 -20.54 -9.05 20.71
C LEU A 864 -19.58 -7.86 20.63
N PRO A 865 -19.29 -7.33 19.43
CA PRO A 865 -18.40 -6.19 19.25
C PRO A 865 -19.02 -4.85 19.68
N ARG A 866 -20.12 -4.88 20.45
CA ARG A 866 -20.96 -3.74 20.76
C ARG A 866 -20.90 -3.38 22.25
N PRO A 867 -20.58 -2.11 22.60
CA PRO A 867 -20.52 -1.68 24.00
C PRO A 867 -21.91 -1.62 24.66
N ASP A 868 -22.96 -1.50 23.87
CA ASP A 868 -24.37 -1.39 24.27
C ASP A 868 -25.12 -2.72 24.24
N THR A 869 -24.39 -3.84 24.20
CA THR A 869 -24.97 -5.18 24.39
C THR A 869 -25.71 -5.27 25.73
N PRO A 870 -26.97 -5.75 25.76
CA PRO A 870 -27.75 -5.98 26.96
C PRO A 870 -26.96 -6.69 28.07
N PRO A 871 -27.00 -6.21 29.32
CA PRO A 871 -26.25 -6.83 30.43
C PRO A 871 -26.55 -8.32 30.60
N GLU A 872 -27.82 -8.71 30.45
CA GLU A 872 -28.23 -10.12 30.54
C GLU A 872 -27.63 -10.98 29.41
N ALA A 873 -27.67 -10.50 28.16
CA ALA A 873 -27.07 -11.20 27.04
C ALA A 873 -25.55 -11.29 27.19
N LYS A 874 -24.91 -10.20 27.65
CA LYS A 874 -23.47 -10.15 27.95
C LYS A 874 -23.07 -11.20 28.99
N ASP A 875 -23.77 -11.27 30.12
CA ASP A 875 -23.51 -12.27 31.17
C ASP A 875 -23.68 -13.71 30.65
N LEU A 876 -24.65 -13.95 29.77
CA LEU A 876 -24.89 -15.26 29.17
C LEU A 876 -23.80 -15.64 28.15
N LEU A 877 -23.33 -14.67 27.36
CA LEU A 877 -22.20 -14.83 26.45
C LEU A 877 -20.89 -15.07 27.22
N ASP A 878 -20.66 -14.37 28.34
CA ASP A 878 -19.53 -14.63 29.24
C ASP A 878 -19.58 -16.06 29.83
N ARG A 879 -20.78 -16.58 30.16
CA ARG A 879 -20.95 -17.98 30.59
C ARG A 879 -20.75 -18.98 29.45
N HIS A 880 -21.15 -18.65 28.23
CA HIS A 880 -20.83 -19.45 27.05
C HIS A 880 -19.30 -19.55 26.88
N ARG A 881 -18.59 -18.43 27.05
CA ARG A 881 -17.12 -18.40 27.02
C ARG A 881 -16.47 -19.29 28.08
N GLN A 882 -17.07 -19.40 29.26
CA GLN A 882 -16.55 -20.27 30.33
C GLN A 882 -16.47 -21.75 29.91
N GLN A 883 -17.25 -22.19 28.93
CA GLN A 883 -17.16 -23.55 28.37
C GLN A 883 -15.83 -23.77 27.62
N TYR A 884 -15.34 -22.75 26.90
CA TYR A 884 -14.03 -22.80 26.24
C TYR A 884 -12.84 -22.74 27.23
N ASN A 885 -13.05 -22.19 28.43
CA ASN A 885 -12.05 -22.24 29.50
C ASN A 885 -11.85 -23.69 29.98
N ASN A 886 -12.95 -24.44 30.14
CA ASN A 886 -12.87 -25.86 30.48
C ASN A 886 -12.20 -26.68 29.37
N GLN A 887 -12.45 -26.32 28.10
CA GLN A 887 -11.76 -26.94 26.97
C GLN A 887 -10.25 -26.67 27.00
N LEU A 888 -9.84 -25.43 27.33
CA LEU A 888 -8.41 -25.09 27.43
C LEU A 888 -7.68 -25.99 28.44
N GLU A 889 -8.29 -26.30 29.58
CA GLU A 889 -7.70 -27.23 30.55
C GLU A 889 -7.59 -28.67 30.02
N THR A 890 -8.50 -29.08 29.14
CA THR A 890 -8.41 -30.37 28.44
C THR A 890 -7.27 -30.34 27.41
N ASP A 891 -7.15 -29.24 26.66
CA ASP A 891 -6.12 -29.03 25.64
C ASP A 891 -4.71 -29.05 26.29
N LEU A 892 -4.55 -28.49 27.50
CA LEU A 892 -3.31 -28.55 28.29
C LEU A 892 -2.86 -29.99 28.55
N ALA A 893 -3.78 -30.84 29.02
CA ALA A 893 -3.48 -32.24 29.29
C ALA A 893 -3.08 -32.98 28.00
N GLN A 894 -3.75 -32.69 26.88
CA GLN A 894 -3.40 -33.24 25.58
C GLN A 894 -2.01 -32.80 25.11
N ALA A 895 -1.62 -31.55 25.34
CA ALA A 895 -0.28 -31.07 25.01
C ALA A 895 0.81 -31.81 25.81
N ALA A 896 0.58 -32.10 27.10
CA ALA A 896 1.50 -32.90 27.91
C ALA A 896 1.59 -34.36 27.43
N VAL A 897 0.46 -34.96 27.02
CA VAL A 897 0.42 -36.29 26.38
C VAL A 897 1.21 -36.29 25.07
N HIS A 898 1.03 -35.27 24.23
CA HIS A 898 1.74 -35.14 22.96
C HIS A 898 3.26 -34.97 23.16
N ALA A 899 3.66 -34.27 24.22
CA ALA A 899 5.05 -34.17 24.66
C ALA A 899 5.62 -35.47 25.24
N GLY A 900 4.78 -36.48 25.51
CA GLY A 900 5.18 -37.75 26.10
C GLY A 900 5.63 -37.65 27.56
N LEU A 901 5.13 -36.65 28.31
CA LEU A 901 5.59 -36.35 29.66
C LEU A 901 4.55 -36.74 30.74
N PRO A 902 4.97 -37.29 31.90
CA PRO A 902 4.09 -37.52 33.04
C PRO A 902 3.55 -36.21 33.61
N TYR A 903 2.25 -36.16 33.92
CA TYR A 903 1.57 -34.95 34.37
C TYR A 903 0.45 -35.20 35.38
N ARG A 904 0.03 -34.13 36.04
CA ARG A 904 -1.15 -34.07 36.92
C ARG A 904 -1.97 -32.82 36.59
N SER A 905 -3.20 -33.01 36.12
CA SER A 905 -4.16 -31.92 35.89
C SER A 905 -4.92 -31.57 37.18
N ARG A 906 -5.27 -30.29 37.34
CA ARG A 906 -6.13 -29.78 38.43
C ARG A 906 -5.68 -30.21 39.82
N LEU A 907 -4.44 -29.87 40.19
CA LEU A 907 -3.90 -30.20 41.51
C LEU A 907 -4.45 -29.22 42.56
N GLU A 908 -5.57 -29.59 43.19
CA GLU A 908 -6.20 -28.84 44.27
C GLU A 908 -5.45 -28.99 45.61
N ARG A 909 -5.73 -28.07 46.56
CA ARG A 909 -5.09 -28.00 47.88
C ARG A 909 -5.17 -29.29 48.71
N GLY A 910 -6.34 -29.93 48.75
CA GLY A 910 -6.54 -31.19 49.50
C GLY A 910 -5.73 -32.35 48.92
N PRO A 911 -5.89 -32.66 47.62
CA PRO A 911 -5.08 -33.64 46.91
C PRO A 911 -3.56 -33.37 46.97
N ALA A 912 -3.13 -32.10 46.89
CA ALA A 912 -1.72 -31.72 47.02
C ALA A 912 -1.15 -32.07 48.40
N ALA A 913 -1.88 -31.73 49.47
CA ALA A 913 -1.47 -32.06 50.84
C ALA A 913 -1.40 -33.59 51.05
N ALA A 914 -2.34 -34.35 50.49
CA ALA A 914 -2.31 -35.81 50.53
C ALA A 914 -1.13 -36.42 49.74
N ALA A 915 -0.66 -35.72 48.71
CA ALA A 915 0.53 -36.08 47.94
C ALA A 915 1.86 -35.59 48.58
N GLY A 916 1.82 -35.00 49.78
CA GLY A 916 3.02 -34.54 50.50
C GLY A 916 3.46 -33.10 50.17
N ILE A 917 2.56 -32.28 49.61
CA ILE A 917 2.82 -30.88 49.23
C ILE A 917 1.87 -29.97 50.05
N PRO A 918 2.12 -29.75 51.35
CA PRO A 918 1.30 -28.87 52.17
C PRO A 918 1.48 -27.39 51.77
N GLY A 919 0.50 -26.55 52.12
CA GLY A 919 0.66 -25.08 52.01
C GLY A 919 0.34 -24.46 50.65
N LEU A 920 -0.12 -25.23 49.67
CA LEU A 920 -0.54 -24.69 48.38
C LEU A 920 -1.67 -23.66 48.54
N SER A 921 -1.52 -22.48 47.92
CA SER A 921 -2.45 -21.33 48.11
C SER A 921 -3.73 -21.42 47.26
N GLY A 922 -3.76 -22.31 46.26
CA GLY A 922 -4.88 -22.52 45.33
C GLY A 922 -4.68 -23.78 44.49
N GLU A 923 -5.48 -23.96 43.44
CA GLU A 923 -5.32 -25.05 42.46
C GLU A 923 -4.17 -24.75 41.49
N ILE A 924 -3.46 -25.77 40.99
CA ILE A 924 -2.57 -25.68 39.83
C ILE A 924 -3.27 -26.34 38.64
N ASP A 925 -3.43 -25.61 37.52
CA ASP A 925 -4.16 -26.08 36.35
C ASP A 925 -3.50 -27.32 35.73
N LEU A 926 -2.17 -27.27 35.56
CA LEU A 926 -1.37 -28.42 35.10
C LEU A 926 0.03 -28.44 35.74
N LEU A 927 0.44 -29.60 36.24
CA LEU A 927 1.80 -29.88 36.71
C LEU A 927 2.42 -30.97 35.83
N VAL A 928 3.56 -30.69 35.17
CA VAL A 928 4.24 -31.65 34.27
C VAL A 928 5.65 -31.92 34.78
N ALA A 929 6.05 -33.19 34.78
CA ALA A 929 7.42 -33.59 35.08
C ALA A 929 8.16 -34.01 33.81
N ASP A 930 9.36 -33.47 33.61
CA ASP A 930 10.34 -33.91 32.60
C ASP A 930 11.50 -34.60 33.32
N PRO A 931 11.46 -35.94 33.50
CA PRO A 931 12.51 -36.66 34.22
C PRO A 931 13.86 -36.62 33.50
N GLY A 932 13.84 -36.59 32.16
CA GLY A 932 15.05 -36.59 31.35
C GLY A 932 15.92 -35.35 31.59
N ARG A 933 15.27 -34.19 31.83
CA ARG A 933 15.96 -32.92 32.10
C ARG A 933 15.79 -32.41 33.53
N LYS A 934 15.12 -33.17 34.39
CA LYS A 934 14.81 -32.84 35.80
C LYS A 934 14.07 -31.51 35.95
N ARG A 935 13.03 -31.29 35.14
CA ARG A 935 12.21 -30.06 35.19
C ARG A 935 10.80 -30.36 35.68
N LEU A 936 10.24 -29.47 36.50
CA LEU A 936 8.83 -29.47 36.90
C LEU A 936 8.17 -28.20 36.41
N TRP A 937 7.20 -28.33 35.52
CA TRP A 937 6.45 -27.21 34.98
C TRP A 937 5.21 -26.98 35.83
N VAL A 938 5.10 -25.79 36.42
CA VAL A 938 3.91 -25.32 37.13
C VAL A 938 3.16 -24.40 36.18
N ILE A 939 2.11 -24.92 35.55
CA ILE A 939 1.40 -24.26 34.46
C ILE A 939 0.09 -23.70 34.97
N GLU A 940 -0.12 -22.41 34.69
CA GLU A 940 -1.40 -21.73 34.87
C GLU A 940 -1.96 -21.33 33.51
N ALA A 941 -3.17 -21.75 33.20
CA ALA A 941 -3.87 -21.38 31.99
C ALA A 941 -4.77 -20.18 32.21
N LYS A 942 -4.76 -19.26 31.25
CA LYS A 942 -5.65 -18.10 31.23
C LYS A 942 -6.18 -17.88 29.82
N ASN A 943 -7.45 -17.52 29.72
CA ASN A 943 -8.08 -17.17 28.45
C ASN A 943 -8.57 -15.72 28.55
N PRO A 944 -7.66 -14.74 28.48
CA PRO A 944 -8.05 -13.33 28.47
C PRO A 944 -8.83 -13.01 27.19
N HIS A 945 -9.73 -12.02 27.26
CA HIS A 945 -10.27 -11.46 26.03
C HIS A 945 -9.13 -10.84 25.23
N GLY A 946 -9.15 -10.96 23.91
CA GLY A 946 -8.24 -10.21 23.05
C GLY A 946 -8.31 -8.72 23.38
N ALA A 947 -7.22 -8.18 23.91
CA ALA A 947 -7.10 -6.78 24.28
C ALA A 947 -6.63 -5.99 23.05
N ILE A 948 -7.54 -5.23 22.44
CA ILE A 948 -7.26 -4.43 21.25
C ILE A 948 -7.09 -2.95 21.65
N GLY A 949 -8.00 -2.43 22.48
CA GLY A 949 -7.93 -1.05 22.96
C GLY A 949 -6.96 -0.84 24.12
N ILE A 950 -6.37 0.36 24.18
CA ILE A 950 -5.38 0.78 25.19
C ILE A 950 -5.86 0.50 26.62
N HIS A 951 -7.13 0.82 26.91
CA HIS A 951 -7.73 0.60 28.22
C HIS A 951 -7.73 -0.88 28.62
N ASN A 952 -8.10 -1.76 27.69
CA ASN A 952 -8.15 -3.21 27.92
C ASN A 952 -6.75 -3.79 28.09
N VAL A 953 -5.76 -3.30 27.33
CA VAL A 953 -4.35 -3.68 27.51
C VAL A 953 -3.88 -3.32 28.92
N ALA A 954 -4.08 -2.08 29.37
CA ALA A 954 -3.70 -1.65 30.71
C ALA A 954 -4.42 -2.47 31.82
N GLN A 955 -5.71 -2.75 31.64
CA GLN A 955 -6.45 -3.59 32.59
C GLN A 955 -5.93 -5.03 32.60
N ASN A 956 -5.58 -5.59 31.43
CA ASN A 956 -5.06 -6.95 31.32
C ASN A 956 -3.70 -7.08 32.02
N LEU A 957 -2.79 -6.13 31.79
CA LEU A 957 -1.48 -6.09 32.46
C LEU A 957 -1.63 -6.01 33.99
N GLY A 958 -2.57 -5.20 34.48
CA GLY A 958 -2.89 -5.12 35.91
C GLY A 958 -3.38 -6.45 36.50
N ARG A 959 -4.23 -7.19 35.77
CA ARG A 959 -4.70 -8.53 36.19
C ARG A 959 -3.58 -9.56 36.19
N PHE A 960 -2.78 -9.61 35.14
CA PHE A 960 -1.66 -10.54 35.03
C PHE A 960 -0.57 -10.30 36.07
N THR A 961 -0.37 -9.05 36.50
CA THR A 961 0.51 -8.75 37.64
C THR A 961 0.05 -9.49 38.91
N SER A 962 -1.26 -9.54 39.18
CA SER A 962 -1.81 -10.31 40.31
C SER A 962 -1.71 -11.82 40.10
N TYR A 963 -1.98 -12.32 38.88
CA TYR A 963 -1.85 -13.74 38.57
C TYR A 963 -0.42 -14.23 38.69
N ARG A 964 0.55 -13.45 38.22
CA ARG A 964 1.99 -13.76 38.34
C ARG A 964 2.41 -13.95 39.77
N THR A 965 2.04 -13.05 40.67
CA THR A 965 2.36 -13.17 42.11
C THR A 965 1.82 -14.48 42.70
N LYS A 966 0.61 -14.88 42.29
CA LYS A 966 0.01 -16.16 42.74
C LYS A 966 0.74 -17.36 42.15
N LEU A 967 1.10 -17.33 40.86
CA LEU A 967 1.83 -18.40 40.20
C LEU A 967 3.21 -18.60 40.81
N LEU A 968 3.96 -17.52 41.03
CA LEU A 968 5.27 -17.58 41.69
C LEU A 968 5.17 -18.14 43.12
N ALA A 969 4.12 -17.78 43.87
CA ALA A 969 3.88 -18.36 45.19
C ALA A 969 3.58 -19.87 45.11
N LYS A 970 2.81 -20.34 44.12
CA LYS A 970 2.58 -21.78 43.89
C LYS A 970 3.88 -22.48 43.51
N ALA A 971 4.68 -21.89 42.62
CA ALA A 971 5.94 -22.45 42.17
C ALA A 971 6.95 -22.59 43.32
N ALA A 972 7.05 -21.61 44.22
CA ALA A 972 7.89 -21.70 45.41
C ALA A 972 7.52 -22.88 46.32
N ILE A 973 6.22 -23.12 46.55
CA ILE A 973 5.75 -24.28 47.32
C ILE A 973 6.08 -25.60 46.61
N ILE A 974 5.95 -25.66 45.29
CA ILE A 974 6.34 -26.83 44.50
C ILE A 974 7.85 -27.05 44.55
N ASP A 975 8.66 -25.99 44.57
CA ASP A 975 10.13 -26.07 44.68
C ASP A 975 10.57 -26.65 46.03
N GLU A 976 9.97 -26.18 47.13
CA GLU A 976 10.18 -26.73 48.48
C GLU A 976 9.82 -28.22 48.59
N HIS A 977 8.90 -28.71 47.74
CA HIS A 977 8.38 -30.07 47.74
C HIS A 977 8.58 -30.81 46.41
N ALA A 978 9.64 -30.48 45.66
CA ALA A 978 9.78 -30.88 44.26
C ALA A 978 9.77 -32.41 44.02
N THR A 979 10.35 -33.19 44.93
CA THR A 979 10.33 -34.66 44.82
C THR A 979 8.91 -35.22 44.96
N ALA A 980 8.11 -34.67 45.89
CA ALA A 980 6.73 -35.07 46.09
C ALA A 980 5.85 -34.65 44.91
N ALA A 981 6.11 -33.46 44.34
CA ALA A 981 5.45 -32.97 43.12
C ALA A 981 5.72 -33.86 41.91
N ALA A 982 6.98 -34.28 41.70
CA ALA A 982 7.32 -35.23 40.63
C ALA A 982 6.61 -36.58 40.78
N LEU A 983 6.57 -37.12 42.00
CA LEU A 983 5.84 -38.35 42.31
C LEU A 983 4.33 -38.20 42.06
N ALA A 984 3.75 -37.04 42.36
CA ALA A 984 2.34 -36.75 42.10
C ALA A 984 1.99 -36.74 40.60
N CYS A 985 2.95 -36.44 39.72
CA CYS A 985 2.85 -36.58 38.27
C CYS A 985 3.06 -38.02 37.78
N GLY A 986 3.55 -38.93 38.64
CA GLY A 986 3.92 -40.30 38.27
C GLY A 986 5.36 -40.45 37.78
N ALA A 987 6.23 -39.48 38.02
CA ALA A 987 7.66 -39.58 37.72
C ALA A 987 8.44 -40.24 38.87
N GLU A 988 9.63 -40.78 38.58
CA GLU A 988 10.52 -41.35 39.60
C GLU A 988 11.08 -40.28 40.54
N ALA A 989 11.33 -40.66 41.79
CA ALA A 989 11.94 -39.78 42.78
C ALA A 989 13.41 -39.49 42.43
N ALA A 990 13.67 -38.29 41.91
CA ALA A 990 15.01 -37.79 41.62
C ALA A 990 15.37 -36.56 42.50
N GLN A 991 16.67 -36.33 42.71
CA GLN A 991 17.19 -35.10 43.32
C GLN A 991 17.57 -34.06 42.26
N GLY A 992 17.35 -32.79 42.59
CA GLY A 992 17.73 -31.63 41.77
C GLY A 992 16.71 -31.25 40.70
N TRP A 993 15.41 -31.37 41.01
CA TRP A 993 14.36 -30.84 40.15
C TRP A 993 14.43 -29.32 40.10
N ARG A 994 14.25 -28.74 38.90
CA ARG A 994 14.08 -27.31 38.70
C ARG A 994 12.62 -26.99 38.41
N VAL A 995 12.02 -26.12 39.21
CA VAL A 995 10.64 -25.69 39.02
C VAL A 995 10.56 -24.48 38.07
N ILE A 996 9.71 -24.58 37.05
CA ILE A 996 9.53 -23.57 36.01
C ILE A 996 8.07 -23.12 35.99
N PRO A 997 7.76 -21.88 36.39
CA PRO A 997 6.42 -21.31 36.25
C PRO A 997 6.15 -20.90 34.81
N LEU A 998 4.97 -21.25 34.29
CA LEU A 998 4.58 -20.96 32.90
C LEU A 998 3.10 -20.51 32.82
N PHE A 999 2.84 -19.41 32.12
CA PHE A 999 1.50 -19.07 31.67
C PHE A 999 1.22 -19.64 30.28
N VAL A 1000 0.04 -20.23 30.11
CA VAL A 1000 -0.46 -20.69 28.81
C VAL A 1000 -1.76 -19.99 28.47
N THR A 1001 -1.81 -19.39 27.28
CA THR A 1001 -2.99 -18.67 26.76
C THR A 1001 -3.42 -19.22 25.40
N ARG A 1002 -4.64 -18.89 24.94
CA ARG A 1002 -5.09 -19.25 23.58
C ARG A 1002 -4.50 -18.33 22.51
N SER A 1003 -4.28 -17.07 22.87
CA SER A 1003 -3.69 -16.04 22.02
C SER A 1003 -2.53 -15.36 22.74
N ILE A 1004 -1.65 -14.73 21.98
CA ILE A 1004 -0.50 -13.99 22.51
C ILE A 1004 -0.99 -12.91 23.48
N ASP A 1005 -0.45 -12.91 24.71
CA ASP A 1005 -0.85 -11.96 25.75
C ASP A 1005 0.16 -10.81 25.90
N PRO A 1006 -0.30 -9.54 25.98
CA PRO A 1006 0.59 -8.39 26.12
C PRO A 1006 1.44 -8.40 27.40
N ALA A 1007 1.07 -9.12 28.46
CA ALA A 1007 1.85 -9.23 29.69
C ALA A 1007 3.22 -9.89 29.49
N ALA A 1008 3.37 -10.69 28.43
CA ALA A 1008 4.63 -11.31 28.05
C ALA A 1008 5.69 -10.30 27.56
N PHE A 1009 5.28 -9.08 27.20
CA PHE A 1009 6.12 -8.03 26.58
C PHE A 1009 6.31 -6.83 27.51
N THR A 1010 6.39 -7.07 28.82
CA THR A 1010 6.75 -6.04 29.80
C THR A 1010 8.26 -6.09 30.09
N THR A 1011 8.87 -5.01 30.58
CA THR A 1011 10.32 -4.99 30.93
C THR A 1011 10.71 -6.03 31.96
N THR A 1012 9.77 -6.46 32.81
CA THR A 1012 10.00 -7.48 33.84
C THR A 1012 8.85 -8.49 33.88
N PRO A 1013 8.71 -9.39 32.89
CA PRO A 1013 7.60 -10.34 32.85
C PRO A 1013 7.63 -11.27 34.07
N GLY A 1014 8.83 -11.71 34.47
CA GLY A 1014 9.10 -12.48 35.69
C GLY A 1014 8.67 -13.95 35.64
N VAL A 1015 8.01 -14.40 34.57
CA VAL A 1015 7.60 -15.78 34.28
C VAL A 1015 7.57 -15.98 32.77
N ALA A 1016 7.63 -17.23 32.31
CA ALA A 1016 7.48 -17.58 30.89
C ALA A 1016 6.00 -17.53 30.45
N PHE A 1017 5.77 -17.20 29.19
CA PHE A 1017 4.47 -17.21 28.51
C PHE A 1017 4.57 -17.97 27.19
N THR A 1018 3.53 -18.74 26.87
CA THR A 1018 3.38 -19.37 25.54
C THR A 1018 1.90 -19.53 25.20
N THR A 1019 1.60 -19.86 23.95
CA THR A 1019 0.24 -20.25 23.53
C THR A 1019 0.03 -21.76 23.64
N ILE A 1020 -1.22 -22.19 23.71
CA ILE A 1020 -1.58 -23.60 23.75
C ILE A 1020 -0.99 -24.37 22.55
N ASP A 1021 -0.97 -23.75 21.37
CA ASP A 1021 -0.44 -24.33 20.13
C ASP A 1021 1.08 -24.62 20.18
N HIS A 1022 1.83 -23.90 21.02
CA HIS A 1022 3.29 -24.05 21.16
C HIS A 1022 3.71 -24.81 22.42
N LEU A 1023 2.77 -25.12 23.32
CA LEU A 1023 3.07 -25.71 24.62
C LEU A 1023 3.84 -27.04 24.51
N ALA A 1024 3.41 -27.95 23.62
CA ALA A 1024 4.07 -29.25 23.48
C ALA A 1024 5.54 -29.13 23.00
N THR A 1025 5.79 -28.21 22.06
CA THR A 1025 7.15 -27.89 21.59
C THR A 1025 8.00 -27.32 22.71
N LEU A 1026 7.45 -26.37 23.48
CA LEU A 1026 8.17 -25.76 24.60
C LEU A 1026 8.53 -26.78 25.70
N LEU A 1027 7.59 -27.67 26.06
CA LEU A 1027 7.80 -28.71 27.06
C LEU A 1027 8.93 -29.68 26.68
N THR A 1028 9.10 -29.95 25.38
CA THR A 1028 10.11 -30.87 24.86
C THR A 1028 11.44 -30.19 24.49
N GLY A 1029 11.47 -28.85 24.47
CA GLY A 1029 12.66 -28.05 24.14
C GLY A 1029 13.86 -28.31 25.05
N HIS A 1030 15.06 -28.23 24.47
CA HIS A 1030 16.34 -28.44 25.18
C HIS A 1030 16.80 -27.22 25.97
N THR A 1031 16.46 -26.03 25.50
CA THR A 1031 16.73 -24.77 26.19
C THR A 1031 15.69 -24.53 27.28
N GLU A 1032 16.09 -23.79 28.30
CA GLU A 1032 15.13 -23.31 29.30
C GLU A 1032 14.38 -22.11 28.74
N PRO A 1033 13.08 -21.97 29.05
CA PRO A 1033 12.31 -20.83 28.61
C PRO A 1033 12.80 -19.56 29.30
N GLU A 1034 12.84 -18.47 28.56
CA GLU A 1034 13.14 -17.16 29.11
C GLU A 1034 11.88 -16.57 29.76
N HIS A 1035 12.06 -15.59 30.65
CA HIS A 1035 10.92 -14.81 31.13
C HIS A 1035 10.36 -13.98 29.98
N GLY A 1036 9.03 -13.98 29.80
CA GLY A 1036 8.36 -13.34 28.66
C GLY A 1036 7.88 -14.33 27.61
N TRP A 1037 7.74 -13.87 26.38
CA TRP A 1037 7.16 -14.64 25.28
C TRP A 1037 8.12 -15.74 24.79
N ASN A 1038 7.64 -16.98 24.70
CA ASN A 1038 8.36 -18.13 24.15
C ASN A 1038 7.52 -18.79 23.03
N HIS A 1039 8.14 -18.94 21.86
CA HIS A 1039 7.56 -19.57 20.66
C HIS A 1039 8.07 -21.00 20.48
#